data_AF-I1XJV8-F1
#
_entry.id   AF-I1XJV8-F1
#
_cell.length_a   1.000
_cell.length_b   1.000
_cell.length_c   1.000
_cell.angle_alpha   90.00
_cell.angle_beta   90.00
_cell.angle_gamma   90.00
#
_symmetry.space_group_name_H-M   'P 1'
#
loop_
_entity.id
_entity.type
_entity.pdbx_description
1 polymer ?
#
loop_
_entity_poly.entity_id
_entity_poly.type
_entity_poly.pdbx_seq_one_letter_code
_entity_poly.pdbx_strand_id
1 'polypeptide(L)'
;MICFPVLRNLKIENYQLYKNEKSDGLEHNFNGGVHLIVGINGLGKTTLLNGVYRLLVGPNDAPKGGEKTLGSSKNELTSWRRRKFFSSRVKDGALDATIEGIISFGERRIKLKRKLSNLEVISLSIDDVDIDASQDIYEEKVVELSGLPSFIDFFSVVKFLVFFLEDRSDLIWDHMSQFEIFRILFFDRESAKVAAEYRDEARSADSNYRNLLASVNKIKDELDHLTSDETETNSKEYASAIAHLNGIEGRLAEINDELSDNNAEITNAKVKIAQSRRDFDEYKFGIEESQHSMLSKHFPNLDDTIKILLGNLSSGGGCFVCGNESEDAYYVIEKSIEKKQCPVCHSTENVQESFANVVSEPERAAAEIERLHKKSLQCLKDHESQKLILHGLYIEQGRLLELISSTSKEREIWYRKVASIEKTLPSDDSDAQELAKQLKSWQGMLQQYDDTRKKKTLAYSQEIALQGKSFDDKLKLLKKKFEYYCSQLLAETVMLELDYYEGPLGQGGKEKVKTPYFKVKMTSGVHTEHPEYRESDEQVSESQREFIDLAFRLSLIDIVTESVNSPAMVVMETPEASLDSIFMHEISRLFRSFGDKNNGQNVFLASTNLNQSSMISSLLGAEDMPEHIEQNRNQRLSGKPGSVHNEHLPLSVIDISNRKKHIINLLELSAPNAALVNYRNYYEQLFNDAIYPDADNQKD
;
A
#
# COMPACT_ATOMS: atom_id res chain seq x y z
N MET A 1 4.08 -19.89 8.29
CA MET A 1 3.76 -18.97 9.40
C MET A 1 4.91 -17.99 9.51
N ILE A 2 4.62 -16.70 9.70
CA ILE A 2 5.64 -15.65 9.76
C ILE A 2 5.84 -15.24 11.23
N CYS A 3 7.10 -15.18 11.66
CA CYS A 3 7.52 -14.70 12.96
C CYS A 3 8.44 -13.49 12.77
N PHE A 4 8.09 -12.33 13.34
CA PHE A 4 8.94 -11.14 13.25
C PHE A 4 10.13 -11.22 14.21
N PRO A 5 11.27 -10.58 13.89
CA PRO A 5 12.42 -10.53 14.80
C PRO A 5 12.09 -9.68 16.03
N VAL A 6 12.36 -10.22 17.21
CA VAL A 6 12.22 -9.50 18.48
C VAL A 6 13.53 -9.53 19.23
N LEU A 7 14.12 -8.35 19.47
CA LEU A 7 15.34 -8.23 20.25
C LEU A 7 15.04 -8.52 21.72
N ARG A 8 15.79 -9.44 22.33
CA ARG A 8 15.66 -9.87 23.74
C ARG A 8 16.83 -9.44 24.59
N ASN A 9 18.01 -9.34 24.01
CA ASN A 9 19.21 -8.82 24.65
C ASN A 9 20.05 -8.07 23.61
N LEU A 10 20.72 -7.01 24.06
CA LEU A 10 21.69 -6.26 23.30
C LEU A 10 22.93 -6.02 24.15
N LYS A 11 24.10 -6.28 23.59
CA LYS A 11 25.39 -5.98 24.18
C LYS A 11 26.31 -5.30 23.17
N ILE A 12 26.95 -4.20 23.55
CA ILE A 12 27.97 -3.50 22.75
C ILE A 12 29.24 -3.39 23.57
N GLU A 13 30.33 -3.89 23.02
CA GLU A 13 31.65 -3.92 23.67
C GLU A 13 32.66 -3.12 22.85
N ASN A 14 33.61 -2.47 23.52
CA ASN A 14 34.75 -1.77 22.92
C ASN A 14 34.41 -0.68 21.88
N TYR A 15 33.20 -0.13 21.90
CA TYR A 15 32.83 0.99 21.04
C TYR A 15 32.95 2.31 21.83
N GLN A 16 33.92 3.16 21.46
CA GLN A 16 34.28 4.36 22.25
C GLN A 16 33.10 5.30 22.54
N LEU A 17 32.04 5.29 21.71
CA LEU A 17 30.87 6.12 21.93
C LEU A 17 30.06 5.69 23.17
N TYR A 18 30.12 4.41 23.57
CA TYR A 18 29.42 3.84 24.74
C TYR A 18 30.40 3.37 25.82
N LYS A 19 31.50 4.13 25.97
CA LYS A 19 32.55 3.90 26.96
C LYS A 19 32.89 5.20 27.67
N ASN A 20 32.96 5.17 28.99
CA ASN A 20 33.38 6.28 29.84
C ASN A 20 34.01 5.74 31.15
N GLU A 21 34.23 6.61 32.14
CA GLU A 21 34.86 6.20 33.41
C GLU A 21 34.00 5.25 34.26
N LYS A 22 32.67 5.26 34.06
CA LYS A 22 31.70 4.46 34.82
C LYS A 22 31.21 3.22 34.06
N SER A 23 31.35 3.20 32.74
CA SER A 23 30.85 2.14 31.87
C SER A 23 31.87 1.76 30.79
N ASP A 24 32.10 0.46 30.59
CA ASP A 24 32.99 -0.07 29.55
C ASP A 24 32.25 -0.67 28.35
N GLY A 25 30.95 -0.39 28.25
CA GLY A 25 30.09 -0.89 27.17
C GLY A 25 28.61 -0.60 27.43
N LEU A 26 27.75 -1.25 26.68
CA LEU A 26 26.30 -1.19 26.84
C LEU A 26 25.75 -2.61 26.90
N GLU A 27 24.91 -2.91 27.89
CA GLU A 27 24.16 -4.17 27.96
C GLU A 27 22.73 -3.89 28.41
N HIS A 28 21.75 -4.45 27.71
CA HIS A 28 20.33 -4.23 27.99
C HIS A 28 19.49 -5.46 27.65
N ASN A 29 18.55 -5.80 28.54
CA ASN A 29 17.59 -6.89 28.35
C ASN A 29 16.20 -6.34 28.03
N PHE A 30 15.56 -6.91 27.02
CA PHE A 30 14.22 -6.53 26.56
C PHE A 30 13.21 -7.60 27.01
N ASN A 31 12.60 -7.37 28.17
CA ASN A 31 11.66 -8.30 28.80
C ASN A 31 10.21 -8.12 28.31
N GLY A 32 10.03 -7.39 27.19
CA GLY A 32 8.72 -7.02 26.66
C GLY A 32 8.21 -5.68 27.20
N GLY A 33 7.14 -5.17 26.61
CA GLY A 33 6.61 -3.83 26.85
C GLY A 33 7.41 -2.73 26.16
N VAL A 34 7.33 -1.53 26.73
CA VAL A 34 8.00 -0.32 26.22
C VAL A 34 9.42 -0.21 26.78
N HIS A 35 10.37 0.11 25.91
CA HIS A 35 11.77 0.38 26.23
C HIS A 35 12.20 1.70 25.59
N LEU A 36 12.96 2.51 26.34
CA LEU A 36 13.35 3.86 25.93
C LEU A 36 14.86 4.03 25.87
N ILE A 37 15.37 4.60 24.79
CA ILE A 37 16.73 5.13 24.68
C ILE A 37 16.65 6.62 24.98
N VAL A 38 17.12 7.01 26.15
CA VAL A 38 17.02 8.38 26.65
C VAL A 38 18.39 9.05 26.63
N GLY A 39 18.44 10.25 26.07
CA GLY A 39 19.65 11.07 26.10
C GLY A 39 19.51 12.39 25.34
N ILE A 40 20.44 13.30 25.57
CA ILE A 40 20.51 14.57 24.84
C ILE A 40 21.08 14.38 23.43
N ASN A 41 21.09 15.45 22.64
CA ASN A 41 21.63 15.42 21.29
C ASN A 41 23.13 15.13 21.27
N GLY A 42 23.55 14.30 20.32
CA GLY A 42 24.96 13.93 20.14
C GLY A 42 25.49 12.82 21.05
N LEU A 43 24.67 12.20 21.92
CA LEU A 43 25.10 11.06 22.74
C LEU A 43 25.02 9.69 22.04
N GLY A 44 24.60 9.66 20.78
CA GLY A 44 24.58 8.44 19.97
C GLY A 44 23.25 7.67 19.95
N LYS A 45 22.10 8.31 20.20
CA LYS A 45 20.76 7.71 20.06
C LYS A 45 20.55 7.04 18.69
N THR A 46 20.62 7.83 17.62
CA THR A 46 20.49 7.36 16.23
C THR A 46 21.60 6.34 15.86
N THR A 47 22.78 6.43 16.48
CA THR A 47 23.87 5.47 16.26
C THR A 47 23.53 4.11 16.89
N LEU A 48 22.86 4.09 18.04
CA LEU A 48 22.42 2.87 18.70
C LEU A 48 21.31 2.20 17.90
N LEU A 49 20.31 2.97 17.46
CA LEU A 49 19.24 2.46 16.59
C LEU A 49 19.79 1.87 15.30
N ASN A 50 20.74 2.56 14.64
CA ASN A 50 21.42 2.03 13.46
C ASN A 50 22.25 0.78 13.79
N GLY A 51 22.86 0.70 14.98
CA GLY A 51 23.54 -0.50 15.46
C GLY A 51 22.59 -1.70 15.52
N VAL A 52 21.43 -1.53 16.15
CA VAL A 52 20.39 -2.57 16.25
C VAL A 52 19.85 -2.95 14.87
N TYR A 53 19.57 -1.97 14.00
CA TYR A 53 19.17 -2.23 12.62
C TYR A 53 20.21 -3.08 11.88
N ARG A 54 21.49 -2.69 11.94
CA ARG A 54 22.59 -3.39 11.27
C ARG A 54 22.97 -4.73 11.89
N LEU A 55 22.64 -4.95 13.16
CA LEU A 55 22.70 -6.28 13.76
C LEU A 55 21.82 -7.25 12.97
N LEU A 56 20.59 -6.85 12.64
CA LEU A 56 19.62 -7.68 11.93
C LEU A 56 19.90 -7.80 10.43
N VAL A 57 20.16 -6.70 9.74
CA VAL A 57 20.27 -6.72 8.26
C VAL A 57 21.69 -6.92 7.73
N GLY A 58 22.70 -6.77 8.60
CA GLY A 58 24.11 -6.90 8.23
C GLY A 58 24.60 -5.81 7.26
N PRO A 59 25.68 -6.09 6.49
CA PRO A 59 26.30 -5.15 5.55
C PRO A 59 25.57 -5.04 4.21
N ASN A 60 24.23 -5.11 4.23
CA ASN A 60 23.39 -5.08 3.03
C ASN A 60 22.53 -3.82 2.97
N ASP A 61 22.28 -3.29 1.75
CA ASP A 61 21.40 -2.16 1.46
C ASP A 61 20.49 -2.48 0.28
N ALA A 62 19.33 -1.83 0.23
CA ALA A 62 18.48 -1.83 -0.96
C ALA A 62 19.22 -1.26 -2.19
N PRO A 63 18.89 -1.69 -3.42
CA PRO A 63 19.44 -1.11 -4.65
C PRO A 63 19.12 0.38 -4.78
N LYS A 64 19.84 1.08 -5.67
CA LYS A 64 19.48 2.48 -5.99
C LYS A 64 18.06 2.52 -6.56
N GLY A 65 17.23 3.43 -6.05
CA GLY A 65 15.80 3.51 -6.37
C GLY A 65 14.91 2.70 -5.42
N GLY A 66 15.36 1.53 -4.95
CA GLY A 66 14.66 0.69 -3.97
C GLY A 66 14.73 1.19 -2.52
N GLU A 67 15.41 2.31 -2.27
CA GLU A 67 15.57 2.84 -0.92
C GLU A 67 14.28 3.41 -0.35
N LYS A 68 13.46 4.03 -1.21
CA LYS A 68 12.20 4.66 -0.81
C LYS A 68 10.96 3.87 -1.22
N THR A 69 11.01 3.26 -2.39
CA THR A 69 9.87 2.51 -2.93
C THR A 69 10.24 1.04 -3.02
N LEU A 70 9.59 0.21 -2.20
CA LEU A 70 9.71 -1.23 -2.25
C LEU A 70 9.11 -1.74 -3.58
N GLY A 71 9.81 -2.65 -4.26
CA GLY A 71 9.42 -3.16 -5.58
C GLY A 71 9.85 -2.30 -6.78
N SER A 72 10.37 -1.09 -6.57
CA SER A 72 10.84 -0.23 -7.67
C SER A 72 12.13 -0.72 -8.33
N SER A 73 12.87 -1.62 -7.69
CA SER A 73 14.13 -2.18 -8.18
C SER A 73 14.08 -3.71 -8.22
N LYS A 74 15.12 -4.34 -8.77
CA LYS A 74 15.26 -5.80 -8.75
C LYS A 74 15.25 -6.31 -7.31
N ASN A 75 14.78 -7.54 -7.11
CA ASN A 75 14.82 -8.23 -5.84
C ASN A 75 16.25 -8.72 -5.56
N GLU A 76 17.16 -7.78 -5.34
CA GLU A 76 18.55 -8.04 -4.99
C GLU A 76 19.01 -7.04 -3.92
N LEU A 77 19.99 -7.44 -3.11
CA LEU A 77 20.64 -6.54 -2.15
C LEU A 77 21.98 -6.08 -2.71
N THR A 78 22.34 -4.85 -2.38
CA THR A 78 23.65 -4.29 -2.70
C THR A 78 24.49 -4.18 -1.42
N SER A 79 25.81 -4.13 -1.57
CA SER A 79 26.67 -3.91 -0.41
C SER A 79 26.37 -2.58 0.25
N TRP A 80 26.48 -2.56 1.57
CA TRP A 80 26.31 -1.38 2.40
C TRP A 80 27.13 -0.20 1.86
N ARG A 81 26.45 0.91 1.55
CA ARG A 81 27.07 2.09 0.91
C ARG A 81 27.87 2.91 1.91
N ARG A 82 27.38 3.01 3.15
CA ARG A 82 28.03 3.79 4.24
C ARG A 82 28.96 2.91 5.09
N ARG A 83 29.86 2.13 4.47
CA ARG A 83 30.75 1.16 5.16
C ARG A 83 31.53 1.73 6.35
N LYS A 84 31.80 3.03 6.34
CA LYS A 84 32.55 3.72 7.40
C LYS A 84 31.68 4.32 8.51
N PHE A 85 30.37 4.09 8.52
CA PHE A 85 29.42 4.78 9.42
C PHE A 85 29.80 4.68 10.90
N PHE A 86 30.10 3.48 11.40
CA PHE A 86 30.52 3.29 12.80
C PHE A 86 31.97 3.71 13.01
N SER A 87 32.87 3.30 12.11
CA SER A 87 34.30 3.63 12.21
C SER A 87 34.58 5.13 12.20
N SER A 88 33.77 5.94 11.50
CA SER A 88 33.98 7.39 11.42
C SER A 88 33.48 8.16 12.65
N ARG A 89 32.74 7.50 13.54
CA ARG A 89 32.18 8.09 14.77
C ARG A 89 33.07 7.92 16.00
N VAL A 90 34.14 7.13 15.87
CA VAL A 90 35.08 6.82 16.95
C VAL A 90 36.52 6.96 16.44
N LYS A 91 37.47 7.21 17.35
CA LYS A 91 38.87 7.53 16.97
C LYS A 91 39.67 6.30 16.58
N ASP A 92 39.34 5.15 17.17
CA ASP A 92 40.00 3.87 16.91
C ASP A 92 39.44 3.12 15.70
N GLY A 93 38.55 3.74 14.93
CA GLY A 93 37.94 3.12 13.75
C GLY A 93 37.03 1.93 14.06
N ALA A 94 36.61 1.75 15.33
CA ALA A 94 35.76 0.65 15.76
C ALA A 94 36.40 -0.74 15.50
N LEU A 95 37.73 -0.83 15.49
CA LEU A 95 38.46 -2.04 15.07
C LEU A 95 38.24 -3.25 15.98
N ASP A 96 38.02 -3.05 17.28
CA ASP A 96 37.74 -4.12 18.25
C ASP A 96 36.29 -4.06 18.78
N ALA A 97 35.50 -3.14 18.23
CA ALA A 97 34.14 -2.89 18.67
C ALA A 97 33.19 -3.97 18.14
N THR A 98 32.33 -4.49 19.01
CA THR A 98 31.38 -5.55 18.67
C THR A 98 29.98 -5.21 19.14
N ILE A 99 28.98 -5.75 18.44
CA ILE A 99 27.58 -5.72 18.82
C ILE A 99 27.07 -7.17 18.83
N GLU A 100 26.50 -7.58 19.95
CA GLU A 100 25.88 -8.88 20.16
C GLU A 100 24.41 -8.67 20.49
N GLY A 101 23.55 -9.54 19.98
CA GLY A 101 22.18 -9.58 20.45
C GLY A 101 21.56 -10.97 20.35
N ILE A 102 20.56 -11.18 21.20
CA ILE A 102 19.70 -12.35 21.19
C ILE A 102 18.38 -11.92 20.56
N ILE A 103 18.01 -12.55 19.45
CA ILE A 103 16.78 -12.25 18.70
C ILE A 103 15.89 -13.49 18.73
N SER A 104 14.65 -13.33 19.16
CA SER A 104 13.65 -14.40 19.10
C SER A 104 12.76 -14.29 17.87
N PHE A 105 12.37 -15.44 17.33
CA PHE A 105 11.37 -15.62 16.29
C PHE A 105 10.33 -16.62 16.80
N GLY A 106 9.25 -16.12 17.39
CA GLY A 106 8.37 -16.96 18.21
C GLY A 106 9.14 -17.56 19.39
N GLU A 107 9.16 -18.89 19.49
CA GLU A 107 9.86 -19.62 20.57
C GLU A 107 11.35 -19.86 20.30
N ARG A 108 11.77 -19.81 19.03
CA ARG A 108 13.16 -20.05 18.62
C ARG A 108 14.00 -18.81 18.81
N ARG A 109 15.30 -18.96 19.08
CA ARG A 109 16.21 -17.82 19.27
C ARG A 109 17.51 -17.96 18.50
N ILE A 110 18.01 -16.83 18.01
CA ILE A 110 19.32 -16.69 17.40
C ILE A 110 20.16 -15.73 18.23
N LYS A 111 21.38 -16.12 18.54
CA LYS A 111 22.39 -15.25 19.14
C LYS A 111 23.40 -14.89 18.07
N LEU A 112 23.59 -13.59 17.84
CA LEU A 112 24.41 -13.07 16.77
C LEU A 112 25.39 -12.03 17.33
N LYS A 113 26.68 -12.22 17.05
CA LYS A 113 27.72 -11.21 17.32
C LYS A 113 28.32 -10.73 16.02
N ARG A 114 28.39 -9.41 15.84
CA ARG A 114 29.00 -8.75 14.68
C ARG A 114 30.09 -7.78 15.09
N LYS A 115 31.04 -7.57 14.18
CA LYS A 115 32.03 -6.50 14.29
C LYS A 115 31.44 -5.17 13.84
N LEU A 116 31.62 -4.08 14.58
CA LEU A 116 31.06 -2.77 14.17
C LEU A 116 31.85 -2.10 13.04
N SER A 117 33.12 -2.44 12.82
CA SER A 117 33.92 -1.84 11.73
C SER A 117 33.43 -2.19 10.33
N ASN A 118 32.93 -3.42 10.13
CA ASN A 118 32.55 -3.96 8.82
C ASN A 118 31.25 -4.80 8.82
N LEU A 119 30.64 -5.03 9.99
CA LEU A 119 29.44 -5.85 10.19
C LEU A 119 29.61 -7.34 9.91
N GLU A 120 30.84 -7.84 9.87
CA GLU A 120 31.14 -9.25 9.74
C GLU A 120 30.61 -10.06 10.95
N VAL A 121 30.11 -11.26 10.68
CA VAL A 121 29.60 -12.18 11.71
C VAL A 121 30.78 -12.84 12.41
N ILE A 122 30.87 -12.66 13.73
CA ILE A 122 31.95 -13.21 14.57
C ILE A 122 31.51 -14.53 15.20
N SER A 123 30.27 -14.59 15.67
CA SER A 123 29.69 -15.80 16.26
C SER A 123 28.20 -15.86 15.97
N LEU A 124 27.71 -17.07 15.78
CA LEU A 124 26.31 -17.35 15.50
C LEU A 124 25.89 -18.61 16.24
N SER A 125 24.78 -18.54 16.96
CA SER A 125 24.18 -19.72 17.58
C SER A 125 22.67 -19.71 17.49
N ILE A 126 22.07 -20.89 17.40
CA ILE A 126 20.63 -21.08 17.35
C ILE A 126 20.23 -21.95 18.53
N ASP A 127 19.34 -21.46 19.37
CA ASP A 127 18.90 -22.14 20.61
C ASP A 127 20.10 -22.66 21.43
N ASP A 128 21.12 -21.82 21.56
CA ASP A 128 22.39 -22.07 22.27
C ASP A 128 23.30 -23.12 21.64
N VAL A 129 23.02 -23.56 20.41
CA VAL A 129 23.90 -24.41 19.62
C VAL A 129 24.71 -23.55 18.65
N ASP A 130 26.02 -23.49 18.86
CA ASP A 130 26.94 -22.77 17.98
C ASP A 130 26.97 -23.40 16.58
N ILE A 131 26.90 -22.54 15.57
CA ILE A 131 26.96 -22.90 14.16
C ILE A 131 28.02 -22.06 13.44
N ASP A 132 28.27 -22.36 12.17
CA ASP A 132 29.24 -21.61 11.39
C ASP A 132 28.88 -20.12 11.31
N ALA A 133 29.88 -19.28 11.62
CA ALA A 133 29.73 -17.85 11.75
C ALA A 133 30.02 -17.18 10.40
N SER A 134 29.05 -17.23 9.49
CA SER A 134 29.11 -16.55 8.19
C SER A 134 27.82 -15.78 7.89
N GLN A 135 27.93 -14.79 7.00
CA GLN A 135 26.77 -14.01 6.58
C GLN A 135 25.76 -14.90 5.83
N ASP A 136 26.23 -15.79 4.95
CA ASP A 136 25.35 -16.66 4.16
C ASP A 136 24.53 -17.62 5.04
N ILE A 137 25.18 -18.23 6.04
CA ILE A 137 24.49 -19.11 7.01
C ILE A 137 23.49 -18.31 7.86
N TYR A 138 23.85 -17.09 8.27
CA TYR A 138 22.92 -16.20 8.97
C TYR A 138 21.67 -15.90 8.12
N GLU A 139 21.84 -15.56 6.85
CA GLU A 139 20.74 -15.25 5.93
C GLU A 139 19.81 -16.44 5.75
N GLU A 140 20.35 -17.64 5.53
CA GLU A 140 19.58 -18.89 5.44
C GLU A 140 18.74 -19.12 6.71
N LYS A 141 19.38 -19.00 7.88
CA LYS A 141 18.74 -19.33 9.16
C LYS A 141 17.69 -18.32 9.58
N VAL A 142 17.89 -17.04 9.30
CA VAL A 142 16.86 -16.02 9.55
C VAL A 142 15.64 -16.24 8.65
N VAL A 143 15.84 -16.63 7.40
CA VAL A 143 14.75 -16.95 6.47
C VAL A 143 13.98 -18.19 6.93
N GLU A 144 14.67 -19.20 7.47
CA GLU A 144 14.06 -20.37 8.10
C GLU A 144 13.22 -19.98 9.34
N LEU A 145 13.82 -19.25 10.29
CA LEU A 145 13.21 -18.90 11.58
C LEU A 145 12.05 -17.90 11.44
N SER A 146 12.18 -16.91 10.56
CA SER A 146 11.14 -15.90 10.34
C SER A 146 9.98 -16.42 9.49
N GLY A 147 10.18 -17.50 8.72
CA GLY A 147 9.20 -18.01 7.78
C GLY A 147 8.93 -17.11 6.57
N LEU A 148 9.73 -16.06 6.36
CA LEU A 148 9.63 -15.16 5.21
C LEU A 148 10.11 -15.84 3.91
N PRO A 149 9.72 -15.32 2.73
CA PRO A 149 10.03 -15.98 1.46
C PRO A 149 11.52 -15.96 1.14
N SER A 150 12.23 -14.85 1.37
CA SER A 150 13.66 -14.71 1.13
C SER A 150 14.34 -13.75 2.12
N PHE A 151 15.67 -13.68 2.11
CA PHE A 151 16.40 -12.74 2.97
C PHE A 151 16.17 -11.28 2.55
N ILE A 152 15.94 -11.03 1.26
CA ILE A 152 15.56 -9.70 0.75
C ILE A 152 14.19 -9.28 1.29
N ASP A 153 13.26 -10.23 1.41
CA ASP A 153 11.95 -9.97 2.02
C ASP A 153 12.08 -9.72 3.53
N PHE A 154 12.96 -10.47 4.23
CA PHE A 154 13.32 -10.18 5.62
C PHE A 154 13.91 -8.77 5.78
N PHE A 155 14.88 -8.40 4.94
CA PHE A 155 15.43 -7.06 4.90
C PHE A 155 14.33 -6.01 4.73
N SER A 156 13.40 -6.24 3.80
CA SER A 156 12.29 -5.33 3.49
C SER A 156 11.33 -5.19 4.66
N VAL A 157 10.97 -6.28 5.32
CA VAL A 157 10.14 -6.25 6.54
C VAL A 157 10.85 -5.50 7.66
N VAL A 158 12.14 -5.76 7.88
CA VAL A 158 12.88 -5.03 8.93
C VAL A 158 12.91 -3.53 8.63
N LYS A 159 13.21 -3.14 7.39
CA LYS A 159 13.33 -1.74 6.99
C LYS A 159 12.00 -0.99 6.92
N PHE A 160 10.97 -1.58 6.32
CA PHE A 160 9.70 -0.90 6.01
C PHE A 160 8.60 -1.18 7.03
N LEU A 161 8.79 -2.12 7.97
CA LEU A 161 7.77 -2.46 8.95
C LEU A 161 8.27 -2.35 10.39
N VAL A 162 9.40 -2.98 10.71
CA VAL A 162 9.93 -3.05 12.09
C VAL A 162 10.60 -1.74 12.52
N PHE A 163 11.34 -1.08 11.62
CA PHE A 163 12.08 0.15 11.90
C PHE A 163 11.40 1.39 11.31
N PHE A 164 11.19 2.38 12.16
CA PHE A 164 10.64 3.70 11.84
C PHE A 164 11.66 4.76 12.23
N LEU A 165 12.68 4.92 11.39
CA LEU A 165 13.79 5.87 11.57
C LEU A 165 13.53 7.17 10.80
N GLU A 166 14.37 8.20 10.97
CA GLU A 166 14.22 9.49 10.28
C GLU A 166 14.16 9.38 8.74
N ASP A 167 14.91 8.45 8.13
CA ASP A 167 14.97 8.26 6.68
C ASP A 167 13.94 7.26 6.13
N ARG A 168 12.90 6.98 6.92
CA ARG A 168 11.80 6.09 6.55
C ARG A 168 11.09 6.57 5.28
N SER A 169 10.38 5.64 4.67
CA SER A 169 9.54 5.88 3.50
C SER A 169 8.11 5.55 3.86
N ASP A 170 7.17 6.37 3.43
CA ASP A 170 5.79 6.21 3.84
C ASP A 170 5.13 5.09 3.03
N LEU A 171 4.89 3.98 3.71
CA LEU A 171 4.42 2.72 3.13
C LEU A 171 2.97 2.84 2.64
N ILE A 172 2.13 3.60 3.35
CA ILE A 172 0.72 3.78 2.99
C ILE A 172 0.51 4.64 1.73
N TRP A 173 1.45 5.52 1.37
CA TRP A 173 1.27 6.44 0.24
C TRP A 173 1.83 5.90 -1.08
N ASP A 174 2.61 4.81 -1.04
CA ASP A 174 3.23 4.21 -2.22
C ASP A 174 2.58 2.86 -2.58
N HIS A 175 1.75 2.87 -3.63
CA HIS A 175 0.97 1.70 -4.06
C HIS A 175 1.84 0.46 -4.39
N MET A 176 3.06 0.66 -4.93
CA MET A 176 3.99 -0.43 -5.22
C MET A 176 4.48 -1.08 -3.92
N SER A 177 4.85 -0.26 -2.94
CA SER A 177 5.35 -0.70 -1.63
C SER A 177 4.26 -1.40 -0.83
N GLN A 178 3.03 -0.89 -0.88
CA GLN A 178 1.86 -1.57 -0.32
C GLN A 178 1.69 -2.96 -0.93
N PHE A 179 1.67 -3.06 -2.25
CA PHE A 179 1.46 -4.36 -2.88
C PHE A 179 2.60 -5.35 -2.59
N GLU A 180 3.85 -4.88 -2.57
CA GLU A 180 4.98 -5.72 -2.24
C GLU A 180 4.98 -6.19 -0.79
N ILE A 181 4.62 -5.34 0.17
CA ILE A 181 4.49 -5.80 1.56
C ILE A 181 3.34 -6.80 1.70
N PHE A 182 2.26 -6.64 0.93
CA PHE A 182 1.18 -7.63 0.88
C PHE A 182 1.66 -8.96 0.30
N ARG A 183 2.42 -8.96 -0.80
CA ARG A 183 3.03 -10.18 -1.36
C ARG A 183 3.86 -10.88 -0.30
N ILE A 184 4.69 -10.15 0.45
CA ILE A 184 5.58 -10.72 1.46
C ILE A 184 4.81 -11.33 2.63
N LEU A 185 3.79 -10.63 3.14
CA LEU A 185 3.12 -11.00 4.39
C LEU A 185 1.89 -11.90 4.19
N PHE A 186 1.19 -11.75 3.06
CA PHE A 186 -0.15 -12.31 2.88
C PHE A 186 -0.20 -13.50 1.92
N PHE A 187 0.75 -13.64 1.01
CA PHE A 187 0.80 -14.79 0.11
C PHE A 187 1.36 -16.00 0.86
N ASP A 188 1.11 -17.21 0.34
CA ASP A 188 1.92 -18.34 0.77
C ASP A 188 3.39 -18.16 0.36
N ARG A 189 4.28 -18.80 1.11
CA ARG A 189 5.73 -18.58 1.00
C ARG A 189 6.27 -18.89 -0.40
N GLU A 190 5.75 -19.94 -1.04
CA GLU A 190 6.27 -20.38 -2.34
C GLU A 190 5.72 -19.50 -3.47
N SER A 191 4.42 -19.19 -3.47
CA SER A 191 3.87 -18.22 -4.42
C SER A 191 4.48 -16.83 -4.25
N ALA A 192 4.80 -16.39 -3.03
CA ALA A 192 5.50 -15.12 -2.80
C ALA A 192 6.88 -15.09 -3.49
N LYS A 193 7.66 -16.17 -3.42
CA LYS A 193 8.96 -16.29 -4.10
C LYS A 193 8.78 -16.29 -5.62
N VAL A 194 7.93 -17.18 -6.11
CA VAL A 194 7.67 -17.37 -7.55
C VAL A 194 7.14 -16.08 -8.18
N ALA A 195 6.26 -15.35 -7.49
CA ALA A 195 5.80 -14.04 -7.93
C ALA A 195 6.97 -13.04 -8.06
N ALA A 196 7.85 -12.95 -7.06
CA ALA A 196 9.01 -12.06 -7.14
C ALA A 196 9.95 -12.42 -8.32
N GLU A 197 10.19 -13.71 -8.55
CA GLU A 197 10.98 -14.21 -9.69
C GLU A 197 10.35 -13.84 -11.03
N TYR A 198 9.05 -14.10 -11.22
CA TYR A 198 8.34 -13.73 -12.44
C TYR A 198 8.40 -12.23 -12.71
N ARG A 199 8.23 -11.40 -11.67
CA ARG A 199 8.34 -9.94 -11.80
C ARG A 199 9.74 -9.53 -12.24
N ASP A 200 10.78 -10.06 -11.61
CA ASP A 200 12.17 -9.71 -11.89
C ASP A 200 12.63 -10.17 -13.29
N GLU A 201 12.20 -11.35 -13.71
CA GLU A 201 12.42 -11.86 -15.06
C GLU A 201 11.70 -11.01 -16.11
N ALA A 202 10.43 -10.66 -15.88
CA ALA A 202 9.66 -9.80 -16.79
C ALA A 202 10.32 -8.41 -16.95
N ARG A 203 10.75 -7.80 -15.84
CA ARG A 203 11.44 -6.50 -15.84
C ARG A 203 12.81 -6.56 -16.51
N SER A 204 13.56 -7.63 -16.27
CA SER A 204 14.86 -7.84 -16.92
C SER A 204 14.70 -8.02 -18.43
N ALA A 205 13.70 -8.80 -18.86
CA ALA A 205 13.37 -8.97 -20.26
C ALA A 205 12.94 -7.64 -20.92
N ASP A 206 12.12 -6.82 -20.26
CA ASP A 206 11.71 -5.50 -20.76
C ASP A 206 12.90 -4.54 -20.91
N SER A 207 13.79 -4.49 -19.91
CA SER A 207 14.99 -3.64 -19.98
C SER A 207 15.91 -4.08 -21.13
N ASN A 208 16.13 -5.39 -21.28
CA ASN A 208 16.95 -5.93 -22.36
C ASN A 208 16.33 -5.68 -23.73
N TYR A 209 15.01 -5.86 -23.86
CA TYR A 209 14.25 -5.56 -25.07
C TYR A 209 14.46 -4.10 -25.49
N ARG A 210 14.31 -3.15 -24.57
CA ARG A 210 14.46 -1.71 -24.86
C ARG A 210 15.87 -1.33 -25.29
N ASN A 211 16.88 -1.85 -24.59
CA ASN A 211 18.28 -1.59 -24.91
C ASN A 211 18.64 -2.17 -26.29
N LEU A 212 18.17 -3.39 -26.57
CA LEU A 212 18.38 -4.02 -27.86
C LEU A 212 17.60 -3.32 -28.98
N LEU A 213 16.39 -2.83 -28.73
CA LEU A 213 15.57 -2.12 -29.70
C LEU A 213 16.25 -0.83 -30.15
N ALA A 214 16.84 -0.08 -29.22
CA ALA A 214 17.65 1.10 -29.54
C ALA A 214 18.85 0.74 -30.44
N SER A 215 19.50 -0.40 -30.17
CA SER A 215 20.62 -0.89 -30.98
C SER A 215 20.17 -1.36 -32.37
N VAL A 216 19.03 -2.03 -32.46
CA VAL A 216 18.42 -2.48 -33.73
C VAL A 216 18.04 -1.30 -34.60
N ASN A 217 17.40 -0.26 -34.04
CA ASN A 217 17.03 0.92 -34.80
C ASN A 217 18.26 1.62 -35.38
N LYS A 218 19.35 1.72 -34.61
CA LYS A 218 20.61 2.28 -35.10
C LYS A 218 21.20 1.49 -36.29
N ILE A 219 21.19 0.16 -36.23
CA ILE A 219 21.67 -0.67 -37.35
C ILE A 219 20.74 -0.57 -38.56
N LYS A 220 19.43 -0.45 -38.36
CA LYS A 220 18.48 -0.20 -39.47
C LYS A 220 18.83 1.10 -40.19
N ASP A 221 19.04 2.18 -39.45
CA ASP A 221 19.42 3.47 -40.01
C ASP A 221 20.75 3.37 -40.79
N GLU A 222 21.72 2.61 -40.27
CA GLU A 222 23.02 2.38 -40.93
C GLU A 222 22.91 1.53 -42.20
N LEU A 223 22.06 0.50 -42.21
CA LEU A 223 21.73 -0.30 -43.40
C LEU A 223 21.01 0.53 -44.46
N ASP A 224 20.06 1.38 -44.07
CA ASP A 224 19.34 2.28 -44.97
C ASP A 224 20.30 3.29 -45.62
N HIS A 225 21.33 3.74 -44.90
CA HIS A 225 22.40 4.57 -45.46
C HIS A 225 23.32 3.79 -46.41
N LEU A 226 23.76 2.58 -46.05
CA LEU A 226 24.67 1.77 -46.88
C LEU A 226 24.02 1.25 -48.18
N THR A 227 22.70 1.04 -48.18
CA THR A 227 21.94 0.64 -49.38
C THR A 227 21.65 1.79 -50.34
N SER A 228 22.00 3.03 -49.98
CA SER A 228 21.83 4.22 -50.83
C SER A 228 22.99 4.48 -51.79
N ASP A 229 24.16 3.86 -51.58
CA ASP A 229 25.33 3.96 -52.46
C ASP A 229 25.52 2.68 -53.31
N GLU A 230 25.96 2.88 -54.56
CA GLU A 230 25.77 2.04 -55.76
C GLU A 230 26.26 0.58 -55.70
N THR A 231 25.37 -0.39 -55.99
CA THR A 231 25.66 -1.58 -56.83
C THR A 231 24.42 -2.12 -57.58
N GLU A 232 24.73 -2.77 -58.72
CA GLU A 232 23.99 -3.39 -59.82
C GLU A 232 22.45 -3.63 -59.78
N THR A 233 21.85 -3.68 -60.97
CA THR A 233 20.41 -3.78 -61.30
C THR A 233 19.62 -4.82 -60.49
N ASN A 234 20.24 -5.93 -60.05
CA ASN A 234 19.60 -6.94 -59.18
C ASN A 234 19.49 -6.48 -57.72
N SER A 235 20.46 -5.71 -57.21
CA SER A 235 20.37 -5.05 -55.89
C SER A 235 19.31 -3.97 -55.89
N LYS A 236 19.08 -3.26 -57.01
CA LYS A 236 17.94 -2.31 -57.15
C LYS A 236 16.59 -3.02 -57.14
N GLU A 237 16.44 -4.16 -57.83
CA GLU A 237 15.21 -4.95 -57.75
C GLU A 237 14.98 -5.55 -56.36
N TYR A 238 16.04 -5.99 -55.69
CA TYR A 238 15.99 -6.48 -54.31
C TYR A 238 15.62 -5.36 -53.32
N ALA A 239 16.30 -4.22 -53.38
CA ALA A 239 16.03 -3.04 -52.56
C ALA A 239 14.61 -2.50 -52.80
N SER A 240 14.15 -2.48 -54.07
CA SER A 240 12.78 -2.10 -54.39
C SER A 240 11.75 -3.09 -53.83
N ALA A 241 12.02 -4.39 -53.90
CA ALA A 241 11.14 -5.43 -53.35
C ALA A 241 11.11 -5.39 -51.81
N ILE A 242 12.24 -5.13 -51.15
CA ILE A 242 12.32 -4.90 -49.70
C ILE A 242 11.61 -3.61 -49.31
N ALA A 243 11.80 -2.50 -50.03
CA ALA A 243 11.10 -1.25 -49.77
C ALA A 243 9.57 -1.43 -49.89
N HIS A 244 9.12 -2.21 -50.87
CA HIS A 244 7.70 -2.58 -51.01
C HIS A 244 7.22 -3.44 -49.83
N LEU A 245 8.01 -4.44 -49.40
CA LEU A 245 7.68 -5.29 -48.25
C LEU A 245 7.62 -4.47 -46.96
N ASN A 246 8.60 -3.59 -46.73
CA ASN A 246 8.63 -2.66 -45.60
C ASN A 246 7.43 -1.70 -45.62
N GLY A 247 7.02 -1.22 -46.81
CA GLY A 247 5.80 -0.42 -46.96
C GLY A 247 4.53 -1.21 -46.64
N ILE A 248 4.47 -2.49 -46.99
CA ILE A 248 3.37 -3.39 -46.60
C ILE A 248 3.38 -3.60 -45.08
N GLU A 249 4.54 -3.79 -44.47
CA GLU A 249 4.68 -3.93 -43.01
C GLU A 249 4.30 -2.65 -42.26
N GLY A 250 4.68 -1.48 -42.78
CA GLY A 250 4.27 -0.17 -42.26
C GLY A 250 2.75 0.00 -42.28
N ARG A 251 2.09 -0.29 -43.42
CA ARG A 251 0.63 -0.30 -43.50
C ARG A 251 0.00 -1.29 -42.53
N LEU A 252 0.56 -2.49 -42.38
CA LEU A 252 0.08 -3.46 -41.39
C LEU A 252 0.21 -2.93 -39.97
N ALA A 253 1.28 -2.21 -39.64
CA ALA A 253 1.44 -1.57 -38.35
C ALA A 253 0.36 -0.50 -38.12
N GLU A 254 0.16 0.40 -39.09
CA GLU A 254 -0.88 1.43 -39.04
C GLU A 254 -2.29 0.84 -38.84
N ILE A 255 -2.65 -0.19 -39.61
CA ILE A 255 -3.96 -0.85 -39.48
C ILE A 255 -4.11 -1.56 -38.13
N ASN A 256 -3.03 -2.14 -37.59
CA ASN A 256 -3.06 -2.76 -36.27
C ASN A 256 -3.19 -1.73 -35.14
N ASP A 257 -2.60 -0.53 -35.32
CA ASP A 257 -2.76 0.58 -34.39
C ASP A 257 -4.21 1.10 -34.41
N GLU A 258 -4.79 1.30 -35.60
CA GLU A 258 -6.22 1.64 -35.75
C GLU A 258 -7.14 0.58 -35.11
N LEU A 259 -6.81 -0.71 -35.26
CA LEU A 259 -7.57 -1.80 -34.62
C LEU A 259 -7.43 -1.76 -33.09
N SER A 260 -6.25 -1.41 -32.59
CA SER A 260 -6.00 -1.25 -31.15
C SER A 260 -6.83 -0.10 -30.58
N ASP A 261 -6.85 1.05 -31.25
CA ASP A 261 -7.64 2.22 -30.84
C ASP A 261 -9.15 1.90 -30.87
N ASN A 262 -9.63 1.25 -31.93
CA ASN A 262 -11.01 0.81 -32.03
C ASN A 262 -11.39 -0.18 -30.91
N ASN A 263 -10.50 -1.09 -30.51
CA ASN A 263 -10.74 -2.00 -29.38
C ASN A 263 -10.77 -1.27 -28.02
N ALA A 264 -9.96 -0.22 -27.85
CA ALA A 264 -10.00 0.64 -26.67
C ALA A 264 -11.33 1.40 -26.61
N GLU A 265 -11.81 1.93 -27.74
CA GLU A 265 -13.12 2.58 -27.84
C GLU A 265 -14.27 1.62 -27.54
N ILE A 266 -14.22 0.37 -28.04
CA ILE A 266 -15.22 -0.67 -27.71
C ILE A 266 -15.26 -0.92 -26.20
N THR A 267 -14.10 -1.02 -25.56
CA THR A 267 -14.00 -1.26 -24.11
C THR A 267 -14.57 -0.08 -23.32
N ASN A 268 -14.22 1.14 -23.71
CA ASN A 268 -14.77 2.36 -23.11
C ASN A 268 -16.29 2.46 -23.28
N ALA A 269 -16.82 2.15 -24.47
CA ALA A 269 -18.27 2.14 -24.72
C ALA A 269 -19.00 1.11 -23.85
N LYS A 270 -18.42 -0.10 -23.66
CA LYS A 270 -18.98 -1.11 -22.74
C LYS A 270 -19.03 -0.63 -21.29
N VAL A 271 -17.97 0.04 -20.82
CA VAL A 271 -17.93 0.63 -19.47
C VAL A 271 -19.01 1.70 -19.32
N LYS A 272 -19.15 2.61 -20.30
CA LYS A 272 -20.19 3.65 -20.30
C LYS A 272 -21.59 3.06 -20.31
N ILE A 273 -21.85 2.01 -21.09
CA ILE A 273 -23.13 1.27 -21.07
C ILE A 273 -23.42 0.71 -19.68
N ALA A 274 -22.43 0.08 -19.04
CA ALA A 274 -22.59 -0.47 -17.70
C ALA A 274 -22.83 0.61 -16.64
N GLN A 275 -22.15 1.76 -16.76
CA GLN A 275 -22.35 2.93 -15.89
C GLN A 275 -23.73 3.54 -16.08
N SER A 276 -24.13 3.89 -17.31
CA SER A 276 -25.46 4.45 -17.57
C SER A 276 -26.58 3.51 -17.14
N ARG A 277 -26.37 2.19 -17.23
CA ARG A 277 -27.33 1.21 -16.71
C ARG A 277 -27.41 1.21 -15.19
N ARG A 278 -26.26 1.24 -14.51
CA ARG A 278 -26.21 1.32 -13.04
C ARG A 278 -26.85 2.61 -12.54
N ASP A 279 -26.50 3.75 -13.13
CA ASP A 279 -27.04 5.06 -12.74
C ASP A 279 -28.56 5.11 -12.97
N PHE A 280 -29.05 4.50 -14.05
CA PHE A 280 -30.49 4.33 -14.29
C PHE A 280 -31.16 3.53 -13.17
N ASP A 281 -30.59 2.38 -12.79
CA ASP A 281 -31.13 1.51 -11.74
C ASP A 281 -31.07 2.23 -10.36
N GLU A 282 -30.02 3.02 -10.09
CA GLU A 282 -29.88 3.85 -8.89
C GLU A 282 -30.93 4.97 -8.81
N TYR A 283 -31.13 5.72 -9.90
CA TYR A 283 -32.19 6.74 -9.93
C TYR A 283 -33.59 6.13 -9.83
N LYS A 284 -33.81 4.94 -10.39
CA LYS A 284 -35.07 4.21 -10.23
C LYS A 284 -35.31 3.85 -8.76
N PHE A 285 -34.29 3.32 -8.08
CA PHE A 285 -34.38 3.03 -6.66
C PHE A 285 -34.63 4.30 -5.82
N GLY A 286 -33.96 5.41 -6.13
CA GLY A 286 -34.17 6.69 -5.46
C GLY A 286 -35.58 7.26 -5.63
N ILE A 287 -36.23 7.01 -6.78
CA ILE A 287 -37.65 7.33 -7.00
C ILE A 287 -38.52 6.49 -6.06
N GLU A 288 -38.31 5.18 -6.02
CA GLU A 288 -39.06 4.26 -5.15
C GLU A 288 -38.90 4.63 -3.66
N GLU A 289 -37.69 4.96 -3.22
CA GLU A 289 -37.40 5.41 -1.84
C GLU A 289 -38.08 6.74 -1.52
N SER A 290 -38.01 7.72 -2.43
CA SER A 290 -38.64 9.03 -2.23
C SER A 290 -40.17 8.93 -2.16
N GLN A 291 -40.77 8.07 -2.99
CA GLN A 291 -42.20 7.76 -2.95
C GLN A 291 -42.60 7.05 -1.65
N HIS A 292 -41.81 6.07 -1.21
CA HIS A 292 -42.03 5.39 0.07
C HIS A 292 -41.91 6.35 1.26
N SER A 293 -40.92 7.23 1.26
CA SER A 293 -40.74 8.29 2.29
C SER A 293 -41.92 9.25 2.32
N MET A 294 -42.44 9.66 1.16
CA MET A 294 -43.64 10.48 1.05
C MET A 294 -44.86 9.76 1.66
N LEU A 295 -45.09 8.50 1.29
CA LEU A 295 -46.19 7.69 1.83
C LEU A 295 -46.07 7.45 3.34
N SER A 296 -44.86 7.17 3.85
CA SER A 296 -44.63 6.96 5.28
C SER A 296 -44.83 8.23 6.10
N LYS A 297 -44.60 9.42 5.54
CA LYS A 297 -44.88 10.70 6.21
C LYS A 297 -46.38 11.03 6.21
N HIS A 298 -47.10 10.67 5.15
CA HIS A 298 -48.56 10.82 5.07
C HIS A 298 -49.30 9.80 5.93
N PHE A 299 -48.75 8.59 6.10
CA PHE A 299 -49.37 7.49 6.84
C PHE A 299 -48.37 6.80 7.80
N PRO A 300 -47.97 7.45 8.92
CA PRO A 300 -46.90 6.96 9.80
C PRO A 300 -47.23 5.64 10.49
N ASN A 301 -48.50 5.44 10.88
CA ASN A 301 -48.97 4.25 11.62
C ASN A 301 -49.46 3.12 10.71
N LEU A 302 -49.25 3.21 9.39
CA LEU A 302 -49.61 2.14 8.48
C LEU A 302 -48.62 0.97 8.64
N ASP A 303 -49.13 -0.26 8.57
CA ASP A 303 -48.29 -1.46 8.55
C ASP A 303 -47.33 -1.41 7.36
N ASP A 304 -46.07 -1.80 7.56
CA ASP A 304 -45.01 -1.70 6.53
C ASP A 304 -45.35 -2.54 5.29
N THR A 305 -46.09 -3.64 5.44
CA THR A 305 -46.59 -4.45 4.30
C THR A 305 -47.56 -3.65 3.43
N ILE A 306 -48.41 -2.84 4.07
CA ILE A 306 -49.38 -1.98 3.36
C ILE A 306 -48.66 -0.78 2.74
N LYS A 307 -47.62 -0.23 3.39
CA LYS A 307 -46.78 0.83 2.80
C LYS A 307 -46.07 0.36 1.53
N ILE A 308 -45.54 -0.86 1.52
CA ILE A 308 -44.90 -1.46 0.34
C ILE A 308 -45.93 -1.68 -0.78
N LEU A 309 -47.13 -2.18 -0.45
CA LEU A 309 -48.23 -2.36 -1.40
C LEU A 309 -48.65 -1.04 -2.06
N LEU A 310 -48.87 0.01 -1.24
CA LEU A 310 -49.25 1.33 -1.73
C LEU A 310 -48.10 2.00 -2.50
N GLY A 311 -46.86 1.81 -2.04
CA GLY A 311 -45.64 2.25 -2.72
C GLY A 311 -45.57 1.70 -4.13
N ASN A 312 -45.60 0.37 -4.28
CA ASN A 312 -45.55 -0.28 -5.59
C ASN A 312 -46.68 0.17 -6.53
N LEU A 313 -47.92 0.28 -6.03
CA LEU A 313 -49.04 0.75 -6.85
C LEU A 313 -48.89 2.25 -7.23
N SER A 314 -48.32 3.07 -6.35
CA SER A 314 -48.00 4.49 -6.60
C SER A 314 -46.78 4.69 -7.52
N SER A 315 -45.93 3.68 -7.67
CA SER A 315 -44.80 3.69 -8.60
C SER A 315 -45.19 3.20 -10.01
N GLY A 316 -46.48 2.92 -10.25
CA GLY A 316 -46.96 2.32 -11.50
C GLY A 316 -46.69 0.82 -11.61
N GLY A 317 -46.29 0.16 -10.51
CA GLY A 317 -46.18 -1.29 -10.43
C GLY A 317 -47.55 -1.96 -10.37
N GLY A 318 -47.67 -3.12 -11.00
CA GLY A 318 -48.91 -3.90 -11.00
C GLY A 318 -49.34 -4.37 -9.61
N CYS A 319 -50.61 -4.72 -9.45
CA CYS A 319 -51.15 -5.20 -8.19
C CYS A 319 -50.50 -6.51 -7.74
N PHE A 320 -49.85 -6.54 -6.56
CA PHE A 320 -49.25 -7.76 -6.01
C PHE A 320 -50.25 -8.90 -5.71
N VAL A 321 -51.56 -8.58 -5.65
CA VAL A 321 -52.61 -9.56 -5.35
C VAL A 321 -53.16 -10.23 -6.62
N CYS A 322 -53.38 -9.47 -7.69
CA CYS A 322 -54.02 -9.99 -8.91
C CYS A 322 -53.17 -9.86 -10.19
N GLY A 323 -52.00 -9.22 -10.12
CA GLY A 323 -51.08 -9.03 -11.24
C GLY A 323 -51.54 -8.02 -12.29
N ASN A 324 -52.62 -7.27 -12.03
CA ASN A 324 -53.11 -6.28 -12.98
C ASN A 324 -52.19 -5.04 -13.01
N GLU A 325 -51.70 -4.67 -14.19
CA GLU A 325 -50.75 -3.57 -14.45
C GLU A 325 -51.43 -2.30 -15.02
N SER A 326 -52.76 -2.20 -14.94
CA SER A 326 -53.48 -1.05 -15.50
C SER A 326 -53.08 0.28 -14.83
N GLU A 327 -52.74 1.31 -15.64
CA GLU A 327 -52.42 2.68 -15.21
C GLU A 327 -53.52 3.34 -14.33
N ASP A 328 -54.74 2.80 -14.36
CA ASP A 328 -55.87 3.25 -13.54
C ASP A 328 -55.59 3.24 -12.04
N ALA A 329 -54.81 2.27 -11.54
CA ALA A 329 -54.52 2.15 -10.10
C ALA A 329 -53.58 3.27 -9.59
N TYR A 330 -52.59 3.66 -10.40
CA TYR A 330 -51.70 4.79 -10.14
C TYR A 330 -52.52 6.07 -10.00
N TYR A 331 -53.39 6.35 -10.98
CA TYR A 331 -54.21 7.56 -11.01
C TYR A 331 -55.20 7.64 -9.83
N VAL A 332 -55.77 6.50 -9.41
CA VAL A 332 -56.67 6.44 -8.24
C VAL A 332 -55.92 6.75 -6.94
N ILE A 333 -54.70 6.26 -6.78
CA ILE A 333 -53.90 6.49 -5.56
C ILE A 333 -53.39 7.93 -5.52
N GLU A 334 -52.82 8.44 -6.60
CA GLU A 334 -52.32 9.83 -6.71
C GLU A 334 -53.44 10.84 -6.41
N LYS A 335 -54.61 10.68 -7.02
CA LYS A 335 -55.78 11.55 -6.80
C LYS A 335 -56.35 11.44 -5.39
N SER A 336 -56.21 10.29 -4.75
CA SER A 336 -56.62 10.10 -3.35
C SER A 336 -55.64 10.79 -2.39
N ILE A 337 -54.33 10.73 -2.67
CA ILE A 337 -53.30 11.46 -1.92
C ILE A 337 -53.49 12.98 -2.06
N GLU A 338 -53.69 13.50 -3.27
CA GLU A 338 -53.97 14.92 -3.51
C GLU A 338 -55.21 15.43 -2.74
N LYS A 339 -56.25 14.61 -2.67
CA LYS A 339 -57.50 14.92 -1.96
C LYS A 339 -57.46 14.61 -0.47
N LYS A 340 -56.32 14.12 0.06
CA LYS A 340 -56.15 13.68 1.45
C LYS A 340 -57.23 12.66 1.87
N GLN A 341 -57.49 11.71 0.97
CA GLN A 341 -58.47 10.64 1.14
C GLN A 341 -57.78 9.28 1.15
N CYS A 342 -58.34 8.32 1.89
CA CYS A 342 -57.87 6.95 1.84
C CYS A 342 -58.08 6.36 0.43
N PRO A 343 -57.05 5.81 -0.24
CA PRO A 343 -57.18 5.24 -1.59
C PRO A 343 -58.04 3.96 -1.64
N VAL A 344 -58.33 3.35 -0.49
CA VAL A 344 -59.12 2.11 -0.39
C VAL A 344 -60.59 2.37 -0.07
N CYS A 345 -60.89 3.28 0.86
CA CYS A 345 -62.26 3.53 1.33
C CYS A 345 -62.74 4.98 1.19
N HIS A 346 -61.90 5.86 0.62
CA HIS A 346 -62.19 7.28 0.38
C HIS A 346 -62.56 8.11 1.61
N SER A 347 -62.24 7.63 2.82
CA SER A 347 -62.41 8.40 4.05
C SER A 347 -61.58 9.68 4.02
N THR A 348 -62.16 10.80 4.46
CA THR A 348 -61.50 12.11 4.53
C THR A 348 -60.83 12.31 5.90
N GLU A 349 -59.95 13.32 6.01
CA GLU A 349 -59.23 13.68 7.26
C GLU A 349 -60.13 13.77 8.51
N ASN A 350 -61.42 14.08 8.37
CA ASN A 350 -62.36 14.19 9.49
C ASN A 350 -62.80 12.83 10.10
N VAL A 351 -62.55 11.72 9.42
CA VAL A 351 -62.94 10.35 9.84
C VAL A 351 -61.70 9.50 10.16
N GLN A 352 -60.51 10.00 9.84
CA GLN A 352 -59.23 9.36 10.15
C GLN A 352 -58.76 9.84 11.53
N GLU A 353 -58.05 9.00 12.29
CA GLU A 353 -57.45 9.43 13.56
C GLU A 353 -56.57 10.67 13.34
N SER A 354 -56.80 11.72 14.12
CA SER A 354 -56.12 13.01 13.93
C SER A 354 -54.61 12.87 14.17
N PHE A 355 -53.82 13.00 13.10
CA PHE A 355 -52.36 13.01 13.19
C PHE A 355 -51.83 14.46 13.19
N ALA A 356 -51.66 15.02 14.37
CA ALA A 356 -51.25 16.42 14.59
C ALA A 356 -49.78 16.75 14.23
N ASN A 357 -49.05 15.91 13.48
CA ASN A 357 -47.63 16.13 13.14
C ASN A 357 -47.29 15.77 11.69
N VAL A 358 -48.11 16.21 10.72
CA VAL A 358 -47.71 16.19 9.30
C VAL A 358 -46.97 17.50 8.99
N VAL A 359 -45.63 17.49 9.10
CA VAL A 359 -44.81 18.57 8.52
C VAL A 359 -44.79 18.36 7.01
N SER A 360 -45.55 19.17 6.28
CA SER A 360 -45.71 19.03 4.84
C SER A 360 -44.75 19.98 4.10
N GLU A 361 -43.78 19.42 3.38
CA GLU A 361 -43.22 20.05 2.17
C GLU A 361 -43.41 19.10 0.96
N PRO A 362 -44.65 18.75 0.60
CA PRO A 362 -44.96 17.83 -0.50
C PRO A 362 -44.43 18.35 -1.83
N GLU A 363 -44.39 19.68 -2.00
CA GLU A 363 -43.84 20.35 -3.17
C GLU A 363 -42.34 20.07 -3.36
N ARG A 364 -41.56 19.98 -2.27
CA ARG A 364 -40.13 19.66 -2.35
C ARG A 364 -39.90 18.19 -2.67
N ALA A 365 -40.70 17.28 -2.10
CA ALA A 365 -40.63 15.86 -2.38
C ALA A 365 -41.05 15.54 -3.84
N ALA A 366 -42.12 16.18 -4.33
CA ALA A 366 -42.56 16.06 -5.71
C ALA A 366 -41.52 16.61 -6.69
N ALA A 367 -40.91 17.77 -6.38
CA ALA A 367 -39.83 18.33 -7.19
C ALA A 367 -38.59 17.43 -7.23
N GLU A 368 -38.27 16.74 -6.12
CA GLU A 368 -37.16 15.78 -6.08
C GLU A 368 -37.45 14.52 -6.91
N ILE A 369 -38.65 13.98 -6.82
CA ILE A 369 -39.10 12.84 -7.65
C ILE A 369 -39.05 13.21 -9.14
N GLU A 370 -39.56 14.40 -9.52
CA GLU A 370 -39.50 14.88 -10.91
C GLU A 370 -38.04 15.06 -11.39
N ARG A 371 -37.16 15.55 -10.50
CA ARG A 371 -35.72 15.67 -10.79
C ARG A 371 -35.08 14.31 -11.05
N LEU A 372 -35.37 13.30 -10.23
CA LEU A 372 -34.87 11.94 -10.39
C LEU A 372 -35.42 11.28 -11.66
N HIS A 373 -36.69 11.48 -11.99
CA HIS A 373 -37.29 11.02 -13.25
C HIS A 373 -36.60 11.62 -14.48
N LYS A 374 -36.32 12.92 -14.48
CA LYS A 374 -35.58 13.58 -15.58
C LYS A 374 -34.19 13.00 -15.76
N LYS A 375 -33.47 12.74 -14.65
CA LYS A 375 -32.15 12.11 -14.68
C LYS A 375 -32.19 10.66 -15.18
N SER A 376 -33.15 9.86 -14.69
CA SER A 376 -33.37 8.49 -15.15
C SER A 376 -33.62 8.42 -16.66
N LEU A 377 -34.47 9.31 -17.19
CA LEU A 377 -34.74 9.38 -18.64
C LEU A 377 -33.49 9.78 -19.44
N GLN A 378 -32.65 10.66 -18.89
CA GLN A 378 -31.38 11.03 -19.52
C GLN A 378 -30.42 9.85 -19.57
N CYS A 379 -30.23 9.11 -18.47
CA CYS A 379 -29.39 7.91 -18.44
C CYS A 379 -29.86 6.84 -19.43
N LEU A 380 -31.18 6.70 -19.63
CA LEU A 380 -31.73 5.77 -20.61
C LEU A 380 -31.38 6.18 -22.05
N LYS A 381 -31.48 7.47 -22.38
CA LYS A 381 -31.06 8.01 -23.69
C LYS A 381 -29.56 7.82 -23.91
N ASP A 382 -28.76 8.08 -22.88
CA ASP A 382 -27.31 7.89 -22.95
C ASP A 382 -26.98 6.41 -23.20
N HIS A 383 -27.64 5.48 -22.51
CA HIS A 383 -27.50 4.03 -22.72
C HIS A 383 -27.82 3.61 -24.17
N GLU A 384 -28.91 4.09 -24.74
CA GLU A 384 -29.28 3.83 -26.14
C GLU A 384 -28.25 4.41 -27.11
N SER A 385 -27.78 5.63 -26.87
CA SER A 385 -26.76 6.28 -27.69
C SER A 385 -25.43 5.50 -27.70
N GLN A 386 -24.99 5.00 -26.53
CA GLN A 386 -23.76 4.23 -26.42
C GLN A 386 -23.89 2.85 -27.08
N LYS A 387 -25.07 2.23 -27.09
CA LYS A 387 -25.32 1.00 -27.86
C LYS A 387 -25.17 1.20 -29.37
N LEU A 388 -25.67 2.33 -29.89
CA LEU A 388 -25.52 2.67 -31.32
C LEU A 388 -24.04 2.88 -31.67
N ILE A 389 -23.29 3.59 -30.82
CA ILE A 389 -21.83 3.78 -30.97
C ILE A 389 -21.11 2.42 -30.98
N LEU A 390 -21.40 1.57 -29.99
CA LEU A 390 -20.79 0.24 -29.89
C LEU A 390 -21.04 -0.62 -31.14
N HIS A 391 -22.25 -0.55 -31.70
CA HIS A 391 -22.56 -1.25 -32.95
C HIS A 391 -21.73 -0.71 -34.13
N GLY A 392 -21.56 0.61 -34.24
CA GLY A 392 -20.69 1.22 -35.25
C GLY A 392 -19.23 0.76 -35.13
N LEU A 393 -18.69 0.69 -33.91
CA LEU A 393 -17.32 0.23 -33.66
C LEU A 393 -17.08 -1.24 -34.04
N TYR A 394 -18.10 -2.12 -33.87
CA TYR A 394 -18.00 -3.51 -34.33
C TYR A 394 -17.99 -3.64 -35.85
N ILE A 395 -18.73 -2.79 -36.56
CA ILE A 395 -18.67 -2.74 -38.04
C ILE A 395 -17.26 -2.35 -38.48
N GLU A 396 -16.70 -1.30 -37.88
CA GLU A 396 -15.34 -0.85 -38.20
C GLU A 396 -14.28 -1.89 -37.85
N GLN A 397 -14.44 -2.60 -36.72
CA GLN A 397 -13.58 -3.73 -36.36
C GLN A 397 -13.57 -4.80 -37.45
N GLY A 398 -14.75 -5.15 -37.99
CA GLY A 398 -14.88 -6.10 -39.09
C GLY A 398 -14.11 -5.64 -40.33
N ARG A 399 -14.25 -4.35 -40.71
CA ARG A 399 -13.55 -3.73 -41.84
C ARG A 399 -12.03 -3.80 -41.68
N LEU A 400 -11.51 -3.45 -40.50
CA LEU A 400 -10.08 -3.48 -40.19
C LEU A 400 -9.52 -4.91 -40.25
N LEU A 401 -10.24 -5.89 -39.73
CA LEU A 401 -9.82 -7.31 -39.80
C LEU A 401 -9.75 -7.84 -41.24
N GLU A 402 -10.70 -7.45 -42.10
CA GLU A 402 -10.64 -7.77 -43.54
C GLU A 402 -9.42 -7.12 -44.22
N LEU A 403 -9.10 -5.88 -43.86
CA LEU A 403 -7.95 -5.15 -44.38
C LEU A 403 -6.63 -5.80 -43.94
N ILE A 404 -6.52 -6.25 -42.68
CA ILE A 404 -5.37 -7.02 -42.19
C ILE A 404 -5.22 -8.32 -42.97
N SER A 405 -6.31 -9.05 -43.20
CA SER A 405 -6.30 -10.32 -43.92
C SER A 405 -5.81 -10.16 -45.37
N SER A 406 -6.34 -9.16 -46.09
CA SER A 406 -5.92 -8.87 -47.46
C SER A 406 -4.45 -8.40 -47.55
N THR A 407 -4.04 -7.50 -46.66
CA THR A 407 -2.66 -6.98 -46.61
C THR A 407 -1.66 -8.07 -46.18
N SER A 408 -2.06 -8.99 -45.31
CA SER A 408 -1.23 -10.14 -44.91
C SER A 408 -1.01 -11.12 -46.07
N LYS A 409 -2.02 -11.35 -46.92
CA LYS A 409 -1.86 -12.14 -48.15
C LYS A 409 -0.90 -11.46 -49.12
N GLU A 410 -1.01 -10.14 -49.27
CA GLU A 410 -0.07 -9.36 -50.09
C GLU A 410 1.37 -9.47 -49.56
N ARG A 411 1.57 -9.37 -48.23
CA ARG A 411 2.86 -9.58 -47.58
C ARG A 411 3.45 -10.94 -47.90
N GLU A 412 2.66 -12.00 -47.84
CA GLU A 412 3.14 -13.36 -48.11
C GLU A 412 3.63 -13.53 -49.57
N ILE A 413 2.93 -12.92 -50.53
CA ILE A 413 3.33 -12.90 -51.94
C ILE A 413 4.68 -12.19 -52.11
N TRP A 414 4.83 -11.00 -51.53
CA TRP A 414 6.06 -10.23 -51.64
C TRP A 414 7.23 -10.85 -50.86
N TYR A 415 6.96 -11.48 -49.72
CA TYR A 415 7.96 -12.23 -48.97
C TYR A 415 8.56 -13.38 -49.80
N ARG A 416 7.71 -14.14 -50.50
CA ARG A 416 8.17 -15.20 -51.43
C ARG A 416 8.99 -14.63 -52.59
N LYS A 417 8.63 -13.44 -53.09
CA LYS A 417 9.35 -12.75 -54.17
C LYS A 417 10.74 -12.30 -53.72
N VAL A 418 10.86 -11.67 -52.55
CA VAL A 418 12.15 -11.28 -51.94
C VAL A 418 13.05 -12.51 -51.76
N ALA A 419 12.52 -13.59 -51.17
CA ALA A 419 13.27 -14.84 -50.97
C ALA A 419 13.74 -15.51 -52.28
N SER A 420 13.06 -15.26 -53.40
CA SER A 420 13.47 -15.78 -54.72
C SER A 420 14.62 -14.98 -55.34
N ILE A 421 14.62 -13.65 -55.15
CA ILE A 421 15.67 -12.73 -55.62
C ILE A 421 16.95 -12.93 -54.77
N GLU A 422 16.79 -13.16 -53.47
CA GLU A 422 17.87 -13.45 -52.51
C GLU A 422 18.70 -14.68 -52.91
N LYS A 423 18.07 -15.71 -53.51
CA LYS A 423 18.76 -16.92 -54.01
C LYS A 423 19.58 -16.70 -55.29
N THR A 424 19.38 -15.58 -55.98
CA THR A 424 20.01 -15.27 -57.29
C THR A 424 21.10 -14.20 -57.20
N LEU A 425 21.33 -13.60 -56.03
CA LEU A 425 22.38 -12.61 -55.81
C LEU A 425 23.77 -13.28 -55.68
N PRO A 426 24.84 -12.77 -56.34
CA PRO A 426 26.21 -13.24 -56.15
C PRO A 426 26.70 -13.03 -54.71
N SER A 427 27.62 -13.87 -54.27
CA SER A 427 28.00 -14.05 -52.85
C SER A 427 28.99 -13.03 -52.27
N ASP A 428 29.35 -11.95 -52.95
CA ASP A 428 30.42 -11.05 -52.51
C ASP A 428 29.98 -9.59 -52.41
N ASP A 429 29.59 -9.15 -51.20
CA ASP A 429 29.84 -7.81 -50.65
C ASP A 429 29.68 -7.86 -49.12
N SER A 430 30.78 -7.61 -48.38
CA SER A 430 31.03 -8.21 -47.06
C SER A 430 30.36 -7.54 -45.86
N ASP A 431 29.93 -6.27 -45.94
CA ASP A 431 29.58 -5.54 -44.72
C ASP A 431 28.06 -5.43 -44.52
N ALA A 432 27.30 -5.21 -45.60
CA ALA A 432 25.84 -5.12 -45.55
C ALA A 432 25.18 -6.47 -45.23
N GLN A 433 25.74 -7.58 -45.73
CA GLN A 433 25.23 -8.93 -45.39
C GLN A 433 25.52 -9.30 -43.93
N GLU A 434 26.66 -8.89 -43.38
CA GLU A 434 27.00 -9.13 -41.98
C GLU A 434 26.06 -8.35 -41.06
N LEU A 435 25.83 -7.06 -41.36
CA LEU A 435 24.85 -6.23 -40.66
C LEU A 435 23.42 -6.78 -40.79
N ALA A 436 23.00 -7.27 -41.96
CA ALA A 436 21.69 -7.88 -42.16
C ALA A 436 21.53 -9.21 -41.38
N LYS A 437 22.57 -10.05 -41.33
CA LYS A 437 22.59 -11.27 -40.50
C LYS A 437 22.51 -10.92 -39.01
N GLN A 438 23.25 -9.91 -38.58
CA GLN A 438 23.23 -9.40 -37.21
C GLN A 438 21.85 -8.82 -36.86
N LEU A 439 21.25 -8.02 -37.74
CA LEU A 439 19.90 -7.48 -37.59
C LEU A 439 18.88 -8.61 -37.40
N LYS A 440 18.93 -9.65 -38.25
CA LYS A 440 18.04 -10.81 -38.15
C LYS A 440 18.20 -11.56 -36.83
N SER A 441 19.44 -11.76 -36.37
CA SER A 441 19.73 -12.36 -35.07
C SER A 441 19.15 -11.51 -33.93
N TRP A 442 19.34 -10.20 -33.98
CA TRP A 442 18.85 -9.26 -32.97
C TRP A 442 17.33 -9.14 -32.97
N GLN A 443 16.68 -9.18 -34.13
CA GLN A 443 15.22 -9.27 -34.23
C GLN A 443 14.69 -10.55 -33.58
N GLY A 444 15.37 -11.70 -33.78
CA GLY A 444 15.06 -12.95 -33.08
C GLY A 444 15.19 -12.82 -31.55
N MET A 445 16.26 -12.19 -31.07
CA MET A 445 16.43 -11.90 -29.64
C MET A 445 15.38 -10.94 -29.08
N LEU A 446 14.99 -9.90 -29.84
CA LEU A 446 13.90 -9.00 -29.45
C LEU A 446 12.61 -9.78 -29.25
N GLN A 447 12.26 -10.65 -30.19
CA GLN A 447 11.07 -11.48 -30.08
C GLN A 447 11.15 -12.42 -28.87
N GLN A 448 12.32 -13.02 -28.61
CA GLN A 448 12.52 -13.85 -27.42
C GLN A 448 12.35 -13.07 -26.11
N TYR A 449 12.87 -11.84 -26.02
CA TYR A 449 12.66 -11.00 -24.83
C TYR A 449 11.21 -10.57 -24.68
N ASP A 450 10.53 -10.24 -25.78
CA ASP A 450 9.10 -9.90 -25.78
C ASP A 450 8.23 -11.07 -25.31
N ASP A 451 8.49 -12.28 -25.83
CA ASP A 451 7.81 -13.52 -25.44
C ASP A 451 8.07 -13.86 -23.97
N THR A 452 9.31 -13.70 -23.50
CA THR A 452 9.67 -13.92 -22.09
C THR A 452 8.94 -12.94 -21.19
N ARG A 453 8.93 -11.64 -21.52
CA ARG A 453 8.20 -10.61 -20.78
C ARG A 453 6.72 -10.97 -20.71
N LYS A 454 6.08 -11.26 -21.86
CA LYS A 454 4.68 -11.67 -21.96
C LYS A 454 4.34 -12.85 -21.05
N LYS A 455 5.10 -13.93 -21.19
CA LYS A 455 4.90 -15.17 -20.44
C LYS A 455 5.02 -14.93 -18.93
N LYS A 456 6.03 -14.18 -18.51
CA LYS A 456 6.31 -13.94 -17.09
C LYS A 456 5.32 -12.94 -16.47
N THR A 457 4.89 -11.92 -17.19
CA THR A 457 3.80 -11.02 -16.74
C THR A 457 2.49 -11.78 -16.56
N LEU A 458 2.14 -12.68 -17.49
CA LEU A 458 0.94 -13.50 -17.37
C LEU A 458 1.03 -14.47 -16.17
N ALA A 459 2.18 -15.13 -16.00
CA ALA A 459 2.42 -16.02 -14.88
C ALA A 459 2.33 -15.28 -13.54
N TYR A 460 2.86 -14.07 -13.45
CA TYR A 460 2.74 -13.21 -12.28
C TYR A 460 1.27 -12.88 -11.94
N SER A 461 0.48 -12.46 -12.94
CA SER A 461 -0.96 -12.21 -12.74
C SER A 461 -1.72 -13.46 -12.28
N GLN A 462 -1.33 -14.64 -12.77
CA GLN A 462 -1.91 -15.91 -12.34
C GLN A 462 -1.57 -16.22 -10.87
N GLU A 463 -0.32 -16.02 -10.44
CA GLU A 463 0.07 -16.20 -9.03
C GLU A 463 -0.72 -15.30 -8.08
N ILE A 464 -0.96 -14.04 -8.46
CA ILE A 464 -1.81 -13.13 -7.66
C ILE A 464 -3.24 -13.69 -7.55
N ALA A 465 -3.80 -14.15 -8.67
CA ALA A 465 -5.16 -14.68 -8.70
C ALA A 465 -5.32 -15.96 -7.86
N LEU A 466 -4.28 -16.79 -7.75
CA LEU A 466 -4.29 -18.00 -6.91
C LEU A 466 -4.50 -17.69 -5.42
N GLN A 467 -4.08 -16.52 -4.96
CA GLN A 467 -4.22 -16.10 -3.56
C GLN A 467 -5.63 -15.56 -3.23
N GLY A 468 -6.45 -15.31 -4.26
CA GLY A 468 -7.59 -14.38 -4.26
C GLY A 468 -8.41 -14.34 -2.97
N LYS A 469 -9.01 -15.46 -2.55
CA LYS A 469 -9.89 -15.46 -1.37
C LYS A 469 -9.16 -15.15 -0.07
N SER A 470 -8.04 -15.82 0.20
CA SER A 470 -7.27 -15.59 1.43
C SER A 470 -6.67 -14.19 1.46
N PHE A 471 -6.31 -13.65 0.30
CA PHE A 471 -5.74 -12.33 0.18
C PHE A 471 -6.80 -11.25 0.45
N ASP A 472 -7.98 -11.36 -0.16
CA ASP A 472 -9.09 -10.42 0.05
C ASP A 472 -9.55 -10.38 1.51
N ASP A 473 -9.60 -11.53 2.20
CA ASP A 473 -9.98 -11.59 3.61
C ASP A 473 -8.95 -10.87 4.50
N LYS A 474 -7.65 -10.99 4.19
CA LYS A 474 -6.58 -10.26 4.87
C LYS A 474 -6.65 -8.74 4.59
N LEU A 475 -6.97 -8.32 3.37
CA LEU A 475 -7.16 -6.90 3.02
C LEU A 475 -8.34 -6.28 3.77
N LYS A 476 -9.47 -7.00 3.90
CA LYS A 476 -10.62 -6.54 4.70
C LYS A 476 -10.25 -6.41 6.19
N LEU A 477 -9.50 -7.37 6.72
CA LEU A 477 -9.01 -7.30 8.09
C LEU A 477 -8.04 -6.14 8.30
N LEU A 478 -7.16 -5.87 7.32
CA LEU A 478 -6.25 -4.73 7.33
C LEU A 478 -6.99 -3.41 7.41
N LYS A 479 -8.01 -3.21 6.58
CA LYS A 479 -8.87 -2.03 6.64
C LYS A 479 -9.46 -1.83 8.03
N LYS A 480 -10.06 -2.89 8.60
CA LYS A 480 -10.69 -2.82 9.93
C LYS A 480 -9.69 -2.45 11.04
N LYS A 481 -8.50 -3.08 11.02
CA LYS A 481 -7.46 -2.82 12.03
C LYS A 481 -6.85 -1.44 11.89
N PHE A 482 -6.61 -0.99 10.66
CA PHE A 482 -6.14 0.35 10.38
C PHE A 482 -7.10 1.41 10.91
N GLU A 483 -8.39 1.27 10.61
CA GLU A 483 -9.42 2.21 11.09
C GLU A 483 -9.49 2.24 12.61
N TYR A 484 -9.32 1.08 13.28
CA TYR A 484 -9.19 1.00 14.73
C TYR A 484 -7.96 1.75 15.25
N TYR A 485 -6.78 1.52 14.67
CA TYR A 485 -5.56 2.20 15.11
C TYR A 485 -5.62 3.71 14.89
N CYS A 486 -6.15 4.16 13.75
CA CYS A 486 -6.35 5.59 13.49
C CYS A 486 -7.35 6.22 14.45
N SER A 487 -8.42 5.51 14.85
CA SER A 487 -9.39 6.07 15.81
C SER A 487 -8.81 6.28 17.21
N GLN A 488 -7.70 5.61 17.55
CA GLN A 488 -6.96 5.80 18.80
C GLN A 488 -5.88 6.88 18.70
N LEU A 489 -5.47 7.27 17.49
CA LEU A 489 -4.35 8.19 17.27
C LEU A 489 -4.79 9.58 16.82
N LEU A 490 -5.91 9.66 16.10
CA LEU A 490 -6.36 10.85 15.42
C LEU A 490 -7.81 11.15 15.80
N ALA A 491 -8.11 12.42 16.01
CA ALA A 491 -9.48 12.89 16.23
C ALA A 491 -10.30 12.79 14.93
N GLU A 492 -9.66 13.00 13.78
CA GLU A 492 -10.27 12.86 12.47
C GLU A 492 -10.66 11.40 12.18
N THR A 493 -11.74 11.23 11.41
CA THR A 493 -12.08 9.90 10.89
C THR A 493 -11.19 9.61 9.70
N VAL A 494 -10.32 8.61 9.84
CA VAL A 494 -9.49 8.08 8.75
C VAL A 494 -10.03 6.72 8.33
N MET A 495 -10.15 6.50 7.03
CA MET A 495 -10.62 5.25 6.44
C MET A 495 -9.72 4.84 5.28
N LEU A 496 -9.68 3.53 5.01
CA LEU A 496 -9.08 3.01 3.78
C LEU A 496 -10.14 2.65 2.76
N GLU A 497 -9.86 2.98 1.51
CA GLU A 497 -10.61 2.46 0.38
C GLU A 497 -9.71 1.66 -0.54
N LEU A 498 -10.19 0.46 -0.90
CA LEU A 498 -9.49 -0.42 -1.79
C LEU A 498 -9.63 0.07 -3.22
N ASP A 499 -8.51 0.33 -3.87
CA ASP A 499 -8.41 0.66 -5.28
C ASP A 499 -7.44 -0.31 -5.96
N TYR A 500 -7.34 -0.24 -7.29
CA TYR A 500 -6.50 -1.13 -8.08
C TYR A 500 -5.64 -0.34 -9.04
N TYR A 501 -4.34 -0.61 -8.98
CA TYR A 501 -3.41 -0.16 -10.00
C TYR A 501 -3.39 -1.19 -11.13
N GLU A 502 -3.50 -0.74 -12.37
CA GLU A 502 -3.41 -1.60 -13.55
C GLU A 502 -2.33 -1.07 -14.51
N GLY A 503 -1.19 -1.74 -14.56
CA GLY A 503 -0.04 -1.32 -15.35
C GLY A 503 0.93 -2.45 -15.69
N PRO A 504 1.90 -2.21 -16.58
CA PRO A 504 2.95 -3.19 -16.87
C PRO A 504 3.89 -3.37 -15.66
N LEU A 505 4.53 -4.53 -15.54
CA LEU A 505 5.59 -4.75 -14.54
C LEU A 505 6.88 -4.00 -14.86
N GLY A 506 7.13 -3.77 -16.16
CA GLY A 506 8.23 -2.99 -16.68
C GLY A 506 7.82 -1.57 -17.08
N GLN A 507 8.62 -0.96 -17.95
CA GLN A 507 8.29 0.34 -18.53
C GLN A 507 7.62 0.20 -19.91
N GLY A 508 7.66 -0.98 -20.52
CA GLY A 508 7.00 -1.31 -21.77
C GLY A 508 6.10 -2.55 -21.68
N GLY A 509 5.46 -2.87 -22.80
CA GLY A 509 4.58 -4.03 -22.97
C GLY A 509 3.10 -3.72 -22.90
N LYS A 510 2.29 -4.57 -23.56
CA LYS A 510 0.83 -4.44 -23.61
C LYS A 510 0.16 -5.15 -22.45
N GLU A 511 0.83 -6.12 -21.86
CA GLU A 511 0.33 -6.95 -20.77
C GLU A 511 0.34 -6.16 -19.47
N LYS A 512 -0.84 -5.98 -18.87
CA LYS A 512 -1.01 -5.27 -17.61
C LYS A 512 -1.29 -6.25 -16.48
N VAL A 513 -0.85 -5.88 -15.29
CA VAL A 513 -1.13 -6.57 -14.04
C VAL A 513 -1.99 -5.66 -13.19
N LYS A 514 -3.04 -6.24 -12.62
CA LYS A 514 -3.93 -5.56 -11.69
C LYS A 514 -3.53 -5.89 -10.24
N THR A 515 -3.11 -4.89 -9.49
CA THR A 515 -2.67 -5.03 -8.10
C THR A 515 -3.49 -4.14 -7.16
N PRO A 516 -4.04 -4.68 -6.05
CA PRO A 516 -4.76 -3.89 -5.07
C PRO A 516 -3.83 -2.99 -4.27
N TYR A 517 -4.32 -1.81 -3.90
CA TYR A 517 -3.70 -0.91 -2.93
C TYR A 517 -4.80 -0.13 -2.20
N PHE A 518 -4.47 0.49 -1.07
CA PHE A 518 -5.38 1.34 -0.33
C PHE A 518 -5.11 2.82 -0.58
N LYS A 519 -6.19 3.57 -0.77
CA LYS A 519 -6.23 5.03 -0.70
C LYS A 519 -6.74 5.46 0.67
N VAL A 520 -6.17 6.54 1.18
CA VAL A 520 -6.58 7.14 2.46
C VAL A 520 -7.72 8.12 2.23
N LYS A 521 -8.78 8.00 3.02
CA LYS A 521 -9.83 9.02 3.16
C LYS A 521 -9.79 9.60 4.55
N MET A 522 -9.94 10.93 4.68
CA MET A 522 -9.87 11.60 5.96
C MET A 522 -10.80 12.81 6.04
N THR A 523 -11.55 12.94 7.14
CA THR A 523 -12.33 14.14 7.44
C THR A 523 -11.45 15.38 7.62
N SER A 524 -12.02 16.56 7.52
CA SER A 524 -11.33 17.82 7.80
C SER A 524 -12.26 18.79 8.54
N GLY A 525 -11.74 19.94 8.95
CA GLY A 525 -12.56 20.99 9.55
C GLY A 525 -13.69 21.51 8.65
N VAL A 526 -13.62 21.26 7.34
CA VAL A 526 -14.66 21.64 6.36
C VAL A 526 -15.50 20.44 5.93
N HIS A 527 -14.91 19.25 5.88
CA HIS A 527 -15.55 17.99 5.48
C HIS A 527 -15.68 17.07 6.70
N THR A 528 -16.66 17.32 7.56
CA THR A 528 -16.86 16.60 8.83
C THR A 528 -17.73 15.35 8.68
N GLU A 529 -18.59 15.28 7.66
CA GLU A 529 -19.55 14.18 7.47
C GLU A 529 -19.03 13.06 6.57
N HIS A 530 -18.20 13.42 5.59
CA HIS A 530 -17.72 12.52 4.54
C HIS A 530 -16.20 12.63 4.44
N PRO A 531 -15.45 11.56 4.78
CA PRO A 531 -14.01 11.50 4.58
C PRO A 531 -13.67 11.67 3.09
N GLU A 532 -12.84 12.67 2.78
CA GLU A 532 -12.37 12.95 1.42
C GLU A 532 -11.04 12.25 1.13
N TYR A 533 -10.78 11.94 -0.14
CA TYR A 533 -9.51 11.34 -0.54
C TYR A 533 -8.33 12.24 -0.23
N ARG A 534 -7.25 11.61 0.22
CA ARG A 534 -5.92 12.21 0.25
C ARG A 534 -5.11 11.49 -0.83
N GLU A 535 -4.81 12.21 -1.91
CA GLU A 535 -4.08 11.66 -3.07
C GLU A 535 -2.58 11.54 -2.79
N SER A 536 -2.05 12.38 -1.90
CA SER A 536 -0.65 12.37 -1.49
C SER A 536 -0.48 12.73 -0.01
N ASP A 537 0.70 12.42 0.50
CA ASP A 537 1.14 12.74 1.84
C ASP A 537 1.24 14.26 2.10
N GLU A 538 1.37 15.07 1.04
CA GLU A 538 1.35 16.53 1.08
C GLU A 538 -0.02 17.12 1.46
N GLN A 539 -1.09 16.33 1.40
CA GLN A 539 -2.45 16.78 1.70
C GLN A 539 -2.84 16.62 3.18
N VAL A 540 -1.92 16.21 4.05
CA VAL A 540 -2.13 16.07 5.50
C VAL A 540 -1.02 16.78 6.28
N SER A 541 -1.23 17.07 7.57
CA SER A 541 -0.13 17.61 8.39
C SER A 541 1.00 16.59 8.53
N GLU A 542 2.21 17.07 8.87
CA GLU A 542 3.35 16.17 9.08
C GLU A 542 3.02 15.10 10.13
N SER A 543 2.49 15.49 11.29
CA SER A 543 2.08 14.56 12.35
C SER A 543 1.03 13.54 11.88
N GLN A 544 0.00 13.98 11.14
CA GLN A 544 -1.01 13.09 10.57
C GLN A 544 -0.39 12.08 9.60
N ARG A 545 0.53 12.52 8.74
CA ARG A 545 1.26 11.63 7.82
C ARG A 545 1.98 10.52 8.57
N GLU A 546 2.70 10.85 9.64
CA GLU A 546 3.46 9.86 10.42
C GLU A 546 2.53 8.86 11.10
N PHE A 547 1.39 9.31 11.65
CA PHE A 547 0.44 8.46 12.35
C PHE A 547 -0.36 7.55 11.46
N ILE A 548 -0.80 8.05 10.31
CA ILE A 548 -1.48 7.24 9.30
C ILE A 548 -0.54 6.11 8.85
N ASP A 549 0.73 6.41 8.58
CA ASP A 549 1.70 5.40 8.19
C ASP A 549 2.01 4.41 9.33
N LEU A 550 2.19 4.90 10.55
CA LEU A 550 2.41 4.06 11.74
C LEU A 550 1.23 3.12 12.01
N ALA A 551 -0.01 3.62 11.95
CA ALA A 551 -1.23 2.83 12.11
C ALA A 551 -1.29 1.72 11.06
N PHE A 552 -0.92 2.01 9.81
CA PHE A 552 -0.87 1.02 8.74
C PHE A 552 0.16 -0.09 9.02
N ARG A 553 1.36 0.27 9.45
CA ARG A 553 2.41 -0.70 9.82
C ARG A 553 2.00 -1.56 11.00
N LEU A 554 1.45 -0.95 12.06
CA LEU A 554 0.98 -1.69 13.23
C LEU A 554 -0.13 -2.66 12.83
N SER A 555 -1.05 -2.25 11.96
CA SER A 555 -2.11 -3.11 11.44
C SER A 555 -1.57 -4.33 10.68
N LEU A 556 -0.54 -4.14 9.86
CA LEU A 556 0.13 -5.24 9.15
C LEU A 556 0.81 -6.22 10.12
N ILE A 557 1.54 -5.69 11.11
CA ILE A 557 2.19 -6.52 12.15
C ILE A 557 1.13 -7.33 12.90
N ASP A 558 0.04 -6.69 13.28
CA ASP A 558 -1.06 -7.26 14.04
C ASP A 558 -1.74 -8.43 13.33
N ILE A 559 -2.01 -8.31 12.03
CA ILE A 559 -2.65 -9.37 11.22
C ILE A 559 -1.78 -10.63 11.21
N VAL A 560 -0.47 -10.44 11.04
CA VAL A 560 0.48 -11.54 10.96
C VAL A 560 0.66 -12.19 12.32
N THR A 561 0.87 -11.38 13.37
CA THR A 561 1.17 -11.86 14.73
C THR A 561 -0.01 -12.55 15.40
N GLU A 562 -1.24 -12.01 15.29
CA GLU A 562 -2.42 -12.63 15.90
C GLU A 562 -2.70 -14.02 15.35
N SER A 563 -2.41 -14.26 14.07
CA SER A 563 -2.63 -15.58 13.46
C SER A 563 -1.71 -16.68 14.00
N VAL A 564 -0.58 -16.30 14.60
CA VAL A 564 0.46 -17.24 15.10
C VAL A 564 0.70 -17.09 16.61
N ASN A 565 0.09 -16.09 17.26
CA ASN A 565 0.38 -15.69 18.63
C ASN A 565 1.89 -15.50 18.89
N SER A 566 2.57 -14.87 17.92
CA SER A 566 4.01 -14.60 17.98
C SER A 566 4.25 -13.15 18.40
N PRO A 567 5.21 -12.88 19.31
CA PRO A 567 5.60 -11.52 19.65
C PRO A 567 6.19 -10.78 18.44
N ALA A 568 6.10 -9.45 18.47
CA ALA A 568 6.73 -8.55 17.51
C ALA A 568 7.45 -7.39 18.19
N MET A 569 8.33 -6.76 17.41
CA MET A 569 9.08 -5.59 17.83
C MET A 569 8.79 -4.44 16.86
N VAL A 570 8.69 -3.23 17.41
CA VAL A 570 8.71 -1.98 16.65
C VAL A 570 9.79 -1.09 17.24
N VAL A 571 10.61 -0.51 16.37
CA VAL A 571 11.69 0.40 16.73
C VAL A 571 11.40 1.77 16.12
N MET A 572 11.32 2.81 16.94
CA MET A 572 10.93 4.15 16.51
C MET A 572 11.92 5.21 16.97
N GLU A 573 12.34 6.07 16.06
CA GLU A 573 12.96 7.35 16.39
C GLU A 573 11.83 8.37 16.55
N THR A 574 11.64 8.92 17.77
CA THR A 574 10.48 9.79 18.02
C THR A 574 10.61 11.11 17.28
N PRO A 575 9.55 11.59 16.61
CA PRO A 575 9.57 12.86 15.89
C PRO A 575 9.46 14.02 16.89
N GLU A 576 10.62 14.53 17.33
CA GLU A 576 10.71 15.48 18.45
C GLU A 576 10.09 16.86 18.16
N ALA A 577 9.88 17.23 16.89
CA ALA A 577 9.54 18.60 16.47
C ALA A 577 8.08 18.83 16.07
N SER A 578 7.28 17.77 15.86
CA SER A 578 5.97 17.85 15.19
C SER A 578 4.76 17.49 16.06
N LEU A 579 4.97 17.12 17.32
CA LEU A 579 3.92 16.56 18.20
C LEU A 579 3.45 17.56 19.26
N ASP A 580 2.12 17.71 19.41
CA ASP A 580 1.52 18.42 20.55
C ASP A 580 1.36 17.52 21.78
N SER A 581 0.97 18.11 22.91
CA SER A 581 0.86 17.40 24.18
C SER A 581 -0.22 16.32 24.20
N ILE A 582 -1.34 16.51 23.50
CA ILE A 582 -2.43 15.52 23.48
C ILE A 582 -2.00 14.33 22.62
N PHE A 583 -1.38 14.57 21.47
CA PHE A 583 -0.87 13.49 20.61
C PHE A 583 0.20 12.64 21.30
N MET A 584 1.08 13.25 22.10
CA MET A 584 2.06 12.48 22.89
C MET A 584 1.39 11.45 23.82
N HIS A 585 0.25 11.81 24.40
CA HIS A 585 -0.48 10.90 25.27
C HIS A 585 -1.11 9.73 24.48
N GLU A 586 -1.74 10.01 23.33
CA GLU A 586 -2.33 8.95 22.50
C GLU A 586 -1.30 7.95 21.95
N ILE A 587 -0.16 8.48 21.48
CA ILE A 587 0.99 7.67 21.09
C ILE A 587 1.44 6.73 22.21
N SER A 588 1.51 7.26 23.43
CA SER A 588 1.97 6.49 24.58
C SER A 588 0.98 5.39 24.96
N ARG A 589 -0.34 5.68 24.90
CA ARG A 589 -1.40 4.68 25.10
C ARG A 589 -1.27 3.56 24.07
N LEU A 590 -1.09 3.92 22.80
CA LEU A 590 -0.92 2.96 21.71
C LEU A 590 0.30 2.06 21.91
N PHE A 591 1.45 2.61 22.27
CA PHE A 591 2.67 1.83 22.41
C PHE A 591 2.66 0.94 23.65
N ARG A 592 2.06 1.39 24.75
CA ARG A 592 1.81 0.53 25.91
C ARG A 592 0.85 -0.60 25.56
N SER A 593 -0.25 -0.30 24.86
CA SER A 593 -1.19 -1.30 24.35
C SER A 593 -0.50 -2.32 23.43
N PHE A 594 0.35 -1.87 22.50
CA PHE A 594 1.15 -2.76 21.66
C PHE A 594 2.10 -3.65 22.49
N GLY A 595 2.75 -3.08 23.50
CA GLY A 595 3.65 -3.80 24.41
C GLY A 595 2.93 -4.88 25.25
N ASP A 596 1.68 -4.62 25.65
CA ASP A 596 0.85 -5.53 26.46
C ASP A 596 0.32 -6.73 25.65
N LYS A 597 0.26 -6.63 24.32
CA LYS A 597 -0.13 -7.74 23.44
C LYS A 597 0.86 -8.92 23.53
N ASN A 598 0.39 -10.10 23.11
CA ASN A 598 1.14 -11.36 23.18
C ASN A 598 1.68 -11.64 24.59
N ASN A 599 0.83 -11.51 25.61
CA ASN A 599 1.19 -11.70 27.03
C ASN A 599 2.36 -10.80 27.48
N GLY A 600 2.40 -9.55 27.03
CA GLY A 600 3.45 -8.60 27.37
C GLY A 600 4.79 -8.87 26.69
N GLN A 601 4.88 -9.78 25.71
CA GLN A 601 6.14 -10.17 25.09
C GLN A 601 6.54 -9.30 23.89
N ASN A 602 5.64 -8.46 23.38
CA ASN A 602 5.96 -7.49 22.34
C ASN A 602 6.97 -6.47 22.85
N VAL A 603 7.83 -5.95 21.99
CA VAL A 603 8.84 -4.95 22.36
C VAL A 603 8.61 -3.68 21.55
N PHE A 604 8.36 -2.57 22.23
CA PHE A 604 8.39 -1.26 21.61
C PHE A 604 9.66 -0.53 22.06
N LEU A 605 10.57 -0.24 21.14
CA LEU A 605 11.82 0.47 21.43
C LEU A 605 11.76 1.86 20.82
N ALA A 606 11.72 2.90 21.64
CA ALA A 606 11.78 4.28 21.18
C ALA A 606 13.07 4.98 21.59
N SER A 607 13.59 5.87 20.76
CA SER A 607 14.59 6.86 21.18
C SER A 607 13.94 8.22 21.35
N THR A 608 14.15 8.87 22.49
CA THR A 608 13.52 10.16 22.83
C THR A 608 14.53 11.13 23.46
N ASN A 609 14.33 12.43 23.23
CA ASN A 609 15.10 13.46 23.91
C ASN A 609 14.70 13.56 25.37
N LEU A 610 15.68 13.86 26.21
CA LEU A 610 15.43 14.14 27.61
C LEU A 610 14.57 15.40 27.83
N ASN A 611 14.61 16.35 26.90
CA ASN A 611 13.82 17.58 27.00
C ASN A 611 12.30 17.34 26.89
N GLN A 612 11.86 16.16 26.45
CA GLN A 612 10.45 15.75 26.38
C GLN A 612 10.08 14.86 27.57
N SER A 613 10.25 15.39 28.79
CA SER A 613 10.02 14.62 30.03
C SER A 613 8.60 14.03 30.12
N SER A 614 7.58 14.73 29.61
CA SER A 614 6.19 14.26 29.59
C SER A 614 5.97 13.03 28.70
N MET A 615 6.72 12.89 27.60
CA MET A 615 6.62 11.69 26.76
C MET A 615 7.24 10.48 27.48
N ILE A 616 8.35 10.69 28.18
CA ILE A 616 9.03 9.64 28.95
C ILE A 616 8.12 9.16 30.09
N SER A 617 7.57 10.07 30.89
CA SER A 617 6.64 9.73 31.98
C SER A 617 5.41 8.99 31.46
N SER A 618 4.79 9.52 30.40
CA SER A 618 3.61 8.95 29.73
C SER A 618 3.84 7.53 29.21
N LEU A 619 4.98 7.29 28.53
CA LEU A 619 5.36 5.96 28.00
C LEU A 619 5.63 4.93 29.10
N LEU A 620 6.13 5.38 30.26
CA LEU A 620 6.34 4.53 31.44
C LEU A 620 5.05 4.32 32.26
N GLY A 621 3.97 5.06 31.94
CA GLY A 621 2.75 5.11 32.75
C GLY A 621 2.95 5.79 34.11
N ALA A 622 3.87 6.75 34.17
CA ALA A 622 4.22 7.49 35.38
C ALA A 622 3.42 8.78 35.59
N GLU A 623 2.65 9.20 34.59
CA GLU A 623 1.83 10.42 34.62
C GLU A 623 0.37 10.06 34.36
N ASP A 624 -0.54 10.79 35.01
CA ASP A 624 -1.98 10.66 34.74
C ASP A 624 -2.28 11.23 33.35
N MET A 625 -2.80 10.34 32.51
CA MET A 625 -3.08 10.64 31.11
C MET A 625 -4.49 11.22 31.00
N PRO A 626 -4.72 12.30 30.22
CA PRO A 626 -6.07 12.74 29.93
C PRO A 626 -6.88 11.58 29.33
N GLU A 627 -8.15 11.45 29.74
CA GLU A 627 -9.02 10.38 29.27
C GLU A 627 -9.12 10.41 27.73
N HIS A 628 -9.09 9.22 27.11
CA HIS A 628 -9.25 9.11 25.66
C HIS A 628 -10.70 9.48 25.29
N ILE A 629 -10.85 10.48 24.43
CA ILE A 629 -12.15 10.99 24.00
C ILE A 629 -12.43 10.50 22.59
N GLU A 630 -13.42 9.63 22.45
CA GLU A 630 -13.90 9.20 21.14
C GLU A 630 -15.19 9.94 20.77
N GLN A 631 -15.23 10.49 19.57
CA GLN A 631 -16.47 10.98 18.97
C GLN A 631 -17.13 9.86 18.17
N ASN A 632 -18.37 9.51 18.51
CA ASN A 632 -19.19 8.71 17.62
C ASN A 632 -19.62 9.52 16.39
N ARG A 633 -20.13 8.84 15.35
CA ARG A 633 -20.57 9.47 14.10
C ARG A 633 -21.49 10.68 14.35
N ASN A 634 -22.48 10.56 15.23
CA ASN A 634 -23.42 11.64 15.50
C ASN A 634 -22.78 12.85 16.21
N GLN A 635 -21.83 12.62 17.12
CA GLN A 635 -21.06 13.69 17.77
C GLN A 635 -20.17 14.43 16.78
N ARG A 636 -19.52 13.70 15.85
CA ARG A 636 -18.73 14.29 14.76
C ARG A 636 -19.58 15.19 13.87
N LEU A 637 -20.74 14.69 13.42
CA LEU A 637 -21.68 15.44 12.57
C LEU A 637 -22.21 16.70 13.25
N SER A 638 -22.44 16.65 14.56
CA SER A 638 -22.99 17.78 15.33
C SER A 638 -21.93 18.73 15.91
N GLY A 639 -20.64 18.49 15.63
CA GLY A 639 -19.53 19.27 16.20
C GLY A 639 -19.46 19.22 17.72
N LYS A 640 -20.03 18.17 18.34
CA LYS A 640 -20.05 18.00 19.79
C LYS A 640 -18.79 17.28 20.26
N PRO A 641 -18.26 17.60 21.45
CA PRO A 641 -17.17 16.84 22.02
C PRO A 641 -17.54 15.36 22.13
N GLY A 642 -16.53 14.50 22.00
CA GLY A 642 -16.69 13.06 22.17
C GLY A 642 -17.02 12.71 23.61
N SER A 643 -17.18 11.42 23.84
CA SER A 643 -17.34 10.86 25.18
C SER A 643 -16.14 9.98 25.52
N VAL A 644 -15.85 9.90 26.80
CA VAL A 644 -14.84 8.99 27.35
C VAL A 644 -15.32 7.56 27.09
N HIS A 645 -14.55 6.79 26.32
CA HIS A 645 -14.90 5.40 26.03
C HIS A 645 -14.33 4.50 27.14
N ASN A 646 -15.20 4.01 28.04
CA ASN A 646 -14.83 3.19 29.21
C ASN A 646 -14.48 1.73 28.91
N GLU A 647 -14.31 1.33 27.64
CA GLU A 647 -13.99 -0.05 27.26
C GLU A 647 -12.48 -0.36 27.24
N HIS A 648 -11.62 0.62 27.52
CA HIS A 648 -10.18 0.36 27.56
C HIS A 648 -9.83 -0.46 28.80
N LEU A 649 -9.24 -1.64 28.57
CA LEU A 649 -8.51 -2.37 29.59
C LEU A 649 -7.50 -1.42 30.27
N PRO A 650 -7.33 -1.48 31.59
CA PRO A 650 -6.33 -0.66 32.26
C PRO A 650 -4.95 -0.97 31.65
N LEU A 651 -4.32 0.04 31.05
CA LEU A 651 -3.00 -0.07 30.45
C LEU A 651 -1.99 -0.46 31.54
N SER A 652 -1.07 -1.39 31.24
CA SER A 652 -0.07 -1.79 32.21
C SER A 652 0.80 -0.60 32.61
N VAL A 653 0.96 -0.39 33.91
CA VAL A 653 1.87 0.63 34.45
C VAL A 653 3.19 -0.05 34.77
N ILE A 654 4.30 0.52 34.30
CA ILE A 654 5.62 -0.02 34.64
C ILE A 654 5.91 0.38 36.09
N ASP A 655 5.97 -0.64 36.96
CA ASP A 655 6.31 -0.47 38.38
C ASP A 655 7.56 0.40 38.54
N ILE A 656 7.51 1.32 39.51
CA ILE A 656 8.59 2.27 39.82
C ILE A 656 9.95 1.56 39.97
N SER A 657 9.95 0.39 40.63
CA SER A 657 11.15 -0.43 40.85
C SER A 657 11.73 -1.04 39.57
N ASN A 658 10.92 -1.17 38.52
CA ASN A 658 11.32 -1.75 37.24
C ASN A 658 11.60 -0.70 36.15
N ARG A 659 11.16 0.56 36.28
CA ARG A 659 11.35 1.61 35.25
C ARG A 659 12.78 1.71 34.72
N LYS A 660 13.80 1.66 35.60
CA LYS A 660 15.22 1.68 35.18
C LYS A 660 15.59 0.54 34.23
N LYS A 661 15.01 -0.65 34.38
CA LYS A 661 15.25 -1.79 33.48
C LYS A 661 14.63 -1.61 32.09
N HIS A 662 13.73 -0.64 31.94
CA HIS A 662 13.14 -0.29 30.65
C HIS A 662 13.89 0.83 29.93
N ILE A 663 14.97 1.37 30.52
CA ILE A 663 15.63 2.57 30.03
C ILE A 663 17.10 2.30 29.73
N ILE A 664 17.52 2.62 28.51
CA ILE A 664 18.92 2.73 28.12
C ILE A 664 19.33 4.19 28.34
N ASN A 665 19.98 4.45 29.49
CA ASN A 665 20.38 5.80 29.90
C ASN A 665 21.72 6.21 29.27
N LEU A 666 21.68 6.96 28.16
CA LEU A 666 22.89 7.40 27.49
C LEU A 666 23.67 8.49 28.26
N LEU A 667 23.08 9.15 29.26
CA LEU A 667 23.80 10.07 30.14
C LEU A 667 24.86 9.36 31.00
N GLU A 668 24.59 8.09 31.31
CA GLU A 668 25.47 7.21 32.10
C GLU A 668 26.35 6.33 31.22
N LEU A 669 25.85 5.89 30.05
CA LEU A 669 26.53 4.90 29.21
C LEU A 669 27.43 5.52 28.14
N SER A 670 27.08 6.69 27.61
CA SER A 670 27.82 7.28 26.48
C SER A 670 29.08 8.03 26.91
N ALA A 671 30.03 8.15 25.99
CA ALA A 671 31.12 9.11 26.10
C ALA A 671 30.54 10.53 26.19
N PRO A 672 30.90 11.32 27.22
CA PRO A 672 30.23 12.60 27.45
C PRO A 672 30.65 13.64 26.42
N ASN A 673 29.67 14.31 25.82
CA ASN A 673 29.91 15.50 25.00
C ASN A 673 30.02 16.76 25.89
N ALA A 674 30.39 17.89 25.30
CA ALA A 674 30.58 19.15 26.03
C ALA A 674 29.33 19.58 26.81
N ALA A 675 28.12 19.38 26.25
CA ALA A 675 26.88 19.70 26.93
C ALA A 675 26.68 18.84 28.19
N LEU A 676 26.87 17.52 28.09
CA LEU A 676 26.76 16.63 29.24
C LEU A 676 27.83 16.92 30.30
N VAL A 677 29.06 17.28 29.91
CA VAL A 677 30.10 17.66 30.87
C VAL A 677 29.72 18.93 31.63
N ASN A 678 29.27 19.97 30.93
CA ASN A 678 28.99 21.27 31.53
C ASN A 678 27.70 21.30 32.36
N TYR A 679 26.70 20.49 31.98
CA TYR A 679 25.35 20.54 32.55
C TYR A 679 24.88 19.19 33.12
N ARG A 680 25.81 18.31 33.54
CA ARG A 680 25.50 16.96 34.03
C ARG A 680 24.40 16.94 35.08
N ASN A 681 24.55 17.72 36.15
CA ASN A 681 23.59 17.74 37.26
C ASN A 681 22.19 18.15 36.81
N TYR A 682 22.09 19.09 35.87
CA TYR A 682 20.82 19.53 35.32
C TYR A 682 20.14 18.41 34.52
N TYR A 683 20.88 17.72 33.65
CA TYR A 683 20.33 16.60 32.90
C TYR A 683 20.00 15.38 33.78
N GLU A 684 20.81 15.09 34.81
CA GLU A 684 20.51 14.02 35.76
C GLU A 684 19.25 14.34 36.58
N GLN A 685 19.02 15.61 36.94
CA GLN A 685 17.77 16.04 37.56
C GLN A 685 16.59 15.86 36.61
N LEU A 686 16.65 16.41 35.38
CA LEU A 686 15.60 16.23 34.38
C LEU A 686 15.26 14.75 34.11
N PHE A 687 16.28 13.88 34.11
CA PHE A 687 16.10 12.44 33.95
C PHE A 687 15.34 11.82 35.13
N ASN A 688 15.68 12.20 36.36
CA ASN A 688 14.97 11.71 37.53
C ASN A 688 13.53 12.21 37.54
N ASP A 689 13.30 13.49 37.22
CA ASP A 689 11.95 14.09 37.18
C ASP A 689 11.05 13.41 36.14
N ALA A 690 11.61 13.08 34.96
CA ALA A 690 10.88 12.40 33.89
C ALA A 690 10.50 10.95 34.23
N ILE A 691 11.32 10.24 35.02
CA ILE A 691 11.13 8.81 35.31
C ILE A 691 10.39 8.61 36.64
N TYR A 692 10.56 9.54 37.57
CA TYR A 692 10.07 9.48 38.94
C TYR A 692 9.35 10.79 39.34
N PRO A 693 8.29 11.20 38.63
CA PRO A 693 7.60 12.46 38.89
C PRO A 693 7.02 12.57 40.31
N ASP A 694 6.67 11.44 40.95
CA ASP A 694 6.06 11.42 42.28
C ASP A 694 7.05 11.43 43.47
N ALA A 695 8.37 11.36 43.23
CA ALA A 695 9.35 11.24 44.31
C ALA A 695 9.58 12.56 45.09
N ASP A 696 9.25 13.72 44.49
CA ASP A 696 9.41 15.03 45.14
C ASP A 696 8.18 15.50 45.93
N ASN A 697 7.00 14.90 45.72
CA ASN A 697 5.78 15.18 46.52
C ASN A 697 5.79 14.55 47.92
N GLN A 698 6.90 13.92 48.35
CA GLN A 698 7.09 13.41 49.71
C GLN A 698 8.05 14.25 50.56
N LYS A 699 8.45 15.45 50.08
CA LYS A 699 9.39 16.33 50.79
C LYS A 699 8.84 17.65 51.31
N ASP A 700 7.53 17.87 51.26
CA ASP A 700 6.86 19.01 51.92
C ASP A 700 5.88 18.57 53.02
#